data_AF-A0A0D2GBN6-F1
#
_entry.id   AF-A0A0D2GBN6-F1
#
_cell.length_a   1.000
_cell.length_b   1.000
_cell.length_c   1.000
_cell.angle_alpha   90.00
_cell.angle_beta   90.00
_cell.angle_gamma   90.00
#
_symmetry.space_group_name_H-M   'P 1'
#
loop_
_entity.id
_entity.type
_entity.pdbx_description
1 polymer ?
#
loop_
_entity_poly.entity_id
_entity_poly.type
_entity_poly.pdbx_seq_one_letter_code
_entity_poly.pdbx_strand_id
1 'polypeptide(L)'
;MTIAIPHSAPMPPGLNDLLAGGTVSKSVLINGANTGLTAPEEEEEVKEKGEEEDHCLLNGAAIIPLKRPEDLTSAWLGSFLGRNLAEDGFLVNHIGQGHMSNTVRVDFHEADQPHRPQSVVVKFAKDDAAIRGLGLKFGHYLREAIFYRHFGDLLAAALPLCYGAVVDKDAWFTIVLENLSIHGSYSVNQILGTDYEHAALALKTLAMFQAPLLGTSPRKGDEWLLAPPALDQNLFSESLPAFRAKYKLEPEHDRLLDWMDQNLDAWWATRDPPFSLFHADYRLDNIIFLPRGDRRAAVIDWGGVSWASPLRDVAYFLGNGLTVEDRRRWEKDLVRVYLDEMNRLSKVKMTWDHAWTQYRLAAIYGLAQHIPAAAIEEPTDHIKAFFNTLVPRQAQHALDMDATSLVRPHTSSISATVGDESQQIPPDGSGPMWSESWYFDCVSSDGELGFYGRLGRLPNQQTGTFFGGILRRNKDPIVFVNMDAALPTSDVTTQTLWTDRFTVESRCLDPLKRFALTVRGTGAAFSDPSAPFHGGTGVDVDDVVVDLVWDTAGIPYQKRGLTRYEFPCRVSGTVKIGAECLSVQNAPGERNHSWGVRNWWVADWVWSGLHFSDGMDVFTIALGRGRESSGACGAIQENGKLTEITSVVNEFDPADTGAPSHLTLRIEPGDLVIECEMIGQVGLRLLDQDGRETHLPRAMCRARTNRGQTGVGWLDFNIVVKKEPDTASGVCGKRRSVAAGTDAARPAKIRATTGSKC
;
A
#
# COMPACT_ATOMS: atom_id res chain seq x y z
N MET A 1 -29.19 -1.12 30.83
CA MET A 1 -29.30 -0.25 29.66
C MET A 1 -27.94 -0.17 29.01
N THR A 2 -27.94 -0.15 27.68
CA THR A 2 -26.82 -0.03 26.75
C THR A 2 -25.98 -1.30 26.56
N ILE A 3 -26.33 -1.95 25.45
CA ILE A 3 -25.72 -3.13 24.83
C ILE A 3 -24.38 -2.70 24.23
N ALA A 4 -23.31 -3.40 24.59
CA ALA A 4 -21.98 -3.23 24.04
C ALA A 4 -21.93 -3.77 22.60
N ILE A 5 -21.59 -2.90 21.65
CA ILE A 5 -21.27 -3.27 20.27
C ILE A 5 -19.75 -3.51 20.23
N PRO A 6 -19.27 -4.72 19.88
CA PRO A 6 -17.83 -4.97 19.75
C PRO A 6 -17.33 -4.37 18.44
N HIS A 7 -16.40 -3.42 18.53
CA HIS A 7 -15.71 -2.86 17.38
C HIS A 7 -14.53 -3.76 16.97
N SER A 8 -14.46 -3.96 15.65
CA SER A 8 -13.31 -4.29 14.79
C SER A 8 -12.10 -5.01 15.40
N ALA A 9 -11.88 -6.23 14.90
CA ALA A 9 -10.75 -7.10 15.23
C ALA A 9 -9.39 -6.58 14.71
N PRO A 10 -8.28 -6.91 15.39
CA PRO A 10 -6.92 -6.43 15.07
C PRO A 10 -6.15 -7.26 14.04
N MET A 11 -5.19 -6.59 13.38
CA MET A 11 -4.13 -7.20 12.55
C MET A 11 -3.24 -8.15 13.37
N PRO A 12 -2.74 -9.26 12.80
CA PRO A 12 -1.98 -10.26 13.55
C PRO A 12 -0.63 -9.73 14.04
N PRO A 13 -0.25 -9.97 15.30
CA PRO A 13 1.10 -9.75 15.80
C PRO A 13 1.99 -10.97 15.51
N GLY A 14 3.20 -10.76 14.98
CA GLY A 14 4.16 -11.86 14.85
C GLY A 14 5.30 -11.59 13.87
N LEU A 15 6.26 -10.75 14.27
CA LEU A 15 7.63 -10.86 13.78
C LEU A 15 8.53 -11.04 15.02
N ASN A 16 8.48 -12.23 15.62
CA ASN A 16 9.45 -12.64 16.62
C ASN A 16 9.99 -14.02 16.22
N ASP A 17 11.31 -14.12 16.33
CA ASP A 17 12.12 -15.31 16.41
C ASP A 17 12.57 -16.00 15.10
N LEU A 18 13.78 -15.58 14.71
CA LEU A 18 14.96 -16.45 14.57
C LEU A 18 14.87 -17.60 13.56
N LEU A 19 15.43 -17.33 12.38
CA LEU A 19 16.31 -18.27 11.69
C LEU A 19 17.56 -18.54 12.55
N ALA A 20 17.41 -19.37 13.58
CA ALA A 20 18.52 -20.07 14.21
C ALA A 20 18.00 -21.28 14.98
N GLY A 21 18.05 -22.48 14.38
CA GLY A 21 17.90 -23.71 15.14
C GLY A 21 17.52 -24.97 14.37
N GLY A 22 18.54 -25.73 13.94
CA GLY A 22 18.46 -27.18 13.74
C GLY A 22 18.17 -27.62 12.30
N THR A 23 18.91 -28.54 11.67
CA THR A 23 19.83 -29.54 12.22
C THR A 23 20.79 -29.97 11.13
N VAL A 24 22.05 -30.11 11.53
CA VAL A 24 23.12 -30.81 10.83
C VAL A 24 22.66 -32.22 10.44
N SER A 25 22.84 -32.58 9.17
CA SER A 25 23.26 -33.94 8.83
C SER A 25 24.36 -33.86 7.78
N LYS A 26 25.57 -33.50 8.26
CA LYS A 26 26.82 -33.82 7.56
C LYS A 26 27.03 -35.32 7.70
N SER A 27 26.60 -36.07 6.69
CA SER A 27 27.11 -37.41 6.46
C SER A 27 28.52 -37.27 5.89
N VAL A 28 29.51 -37.41 6.77
CA VAL A 28 30.90 -37.65 6.40
C VAL A 28 30.98 -38.97 5.66
N LEU A 29 31.45 -38.96 4.42
CA LEU A 29 32.23 -40.06 3.84
C LEU A 29 33.36 -39.46 3.01
N ILE A 30 34.50 -39.34 3.67
CA ILE A 30 35.84 -39.25 3.09
C ILE A 30 36.12 -40.62 2.44
N ASN A 31 36.47 -40.65 1.15
CA ASN A 31 37.39 -41.66 0.60
C ASN A 31 37.78 -41.35 -0.86
N GLY A 32 39.09 -41.44 -1.14
CA GLY A 32 39.66 -41.56 -2.48
C GLY A 32 40.36 -40.28 -2.97
N ALA A 33 41.49 -39.88 -2.39
CA ALA A 33 42.84 -40.32 -2.77
C ALA A 33 43.27 -39.91 -4.19
N ASN A 34 44.28 -39.02 -4.20
CA ASN A 34 45.33 -38.84 -5.21
C ASN A 34 44.94 -38.57 -6.66
N THR A 35 45.29 -37.38 -7.13
CA THR A 35 46.48 -37.19 -7.97
C THR A 35 46.82 -35.70 -7.98
N GLY A 36 48.04 -35.37 -7.57
CA GLY A 36 48.52 -34.01 -7.56
C GLY A 36 48.77 -33.51 -8.98
N LEU A 37 48.53 -32.23 -9.21
CA LEU A 37 49.25 -31.41 -10.17
C LEU A 37 49.25 -29.97 -9.64
N THR A 38 50.44 -29.41 -9.64
CA THR A 38 50.88 -28.11 -9.14
C THR A 38 50.15 -26.93 -9.79
N ALA A 39 49.97 -25.88 -8.98
CA ALA A 39 49.48 -24.56 -9.34
C ALA A 39 50.16 -23.94 -10.58
N PRO A 40 49.41 -23.05 -11.26
CA PRO A 40 49.89 -21.70 -11.48
C PRO A 40 48.97 -20.69 -10.79
N GLU A 41 49.60 -19.67 -10.22
CA GLU A 41 49.01 -18.45 -9.72
C GLU A 41 48.42 -17.68 -10.92
N GLU A 42 47.09 -17.66 -11.05
CA GLU A 42 46.40 -16.69 -11.88
C GLU A 42 45.43 -15.92 -11.00
N GLU A 43 45.56 -14.60 -11.10
CA GLU A 43 44.85 -13.57 -10.35
C GLU A 43 43.35 -13.89 -10.30
N GLU A 44 42.81 -14.06 -9.09
CA GLU A 44 41.37 -14.11 -8.87
C GLU A 44 40.80 -12.73 -9.21
N GLU A 45 40.41 -12.59 -10.47
CA GLU A 45 39.42 -11.63 -10.91
C GLU A 45 38.21 -11.84 -10.00
N VAL A 46 37.96 -10.88 -9.11
CA VAL A 46 36.78 -10.82 -8.26
C VAL A 46 35.60 -10.78 -9.21
N LYS A 47 35.07 -11.96 -9.56
CA LYS A 47 33.75 -12.09 -10.14
C LYS A 47 32.83 -11.40 -9.16
N GLU A 48 32.39 -10.20 -9.54
CA GLU A 48 31.17 -9.61 -9.01
C GLU A 48 30.20 -10.77 -8.88
N LYS A 49 29.73 -11.01 -7.66
CA LYS A 49 28.62 -11.93 -7.42
C LYS A 49 27.55 -11.48 -8.38
N GLY A 50 27.42 -12.21 -9.49
CA GLY A 50 26.40 -11.97 -10.48
C GLY A 50 25.12 -11.81 -9.71
N GLU A 51 24.43 -10.70 -9.95
CA GLU A 51 23.04 -10.56 -9.62
C GLU A 51 22.42 -11.93 -9.85
N GLU A 52 21.99 -12.60 -8.78
CA GLU A 52 21.29 -13.88 -8.90
C GLU A 52 20.10 -13.56 -9.79
N GLU A 53 20.24 -13.82 -11.09
CA GLU A 53 19.16 -13.67 -12.04
C GLU A 53 18.04 -14.52 -11.46
N ASP A 54 16.95 -13.87 -11.04
CA ASP A 54 15.75 -14.46 -10.42
C ASP A 54 15.10 -15.42 -11.42
N HIS A 55 15.76 -16.54 -11.69
CA HIS A 55 15.26 -17.58 -12.55
C HIS A 55 14.38 -18.48 -11.70
N CYS A 56 13.17 -18.73 -12.19
CA CYS A 56 12.32 -19.76 -11.63
C CYS A 56 12.99 -21.13 -11.82
N LEU A 57 13.40 -21.77 -10.71
CA LEU A 57 13.87 -23.15 -10.73
C LEU A 57 12.67 -24.10 -10.88
N LEU A 58 12.62 -24.88 -11.96
CA LEU A 58 11.74 -26.04 -12.11
C LEU A 58 12.62 -27.30 -12.02
N ASN A 59 12.34 -28.21 -11.08
CA ASN A 59 13.15 -29.42 -10.85
C ASN A 59 14.67 -29.16 -10.67
N GLY A 60 15.05 -27.98 -10.15
CA GLY A 60 16.45 -27.59 -9.93
C GLY A 60 17.18 -26.99 -11.13
N ALA A 61 16.49 -26.77 -12.27
CA ALA A 61 17.03 -26.07 -13.43
C ALA A 61 16.33 -24.72 -13.64
N ALA A 62 17.10 -23.69 -13.99
CA ALA A 62 16.55 -22.40 -14.43
C ALA A 62 15.82 -22.61 -15.77
N ILE A 63 14.51 -22.35 -15.79
CA ILE A 63 13.73 -22.37 -17.04
C ILE A 63 13.33 -20.94 -17.39
N ILE A 64 13.74 -20.52 -18.59
CA ILE A 64 13.43 -19.20 -19.13
C ILE A 64 12.01 -19.24 -19.71
N PRO A 65 11.14 -18.26 -19.40
CA PRO A 65 9.85 -18.11 -20.06
C PRO A 65 10.03 -17.88 -21.56
N LEU A 66 9.22 -18.58 -22.35
CA LEU A 66 9.18 -18.37 -23.80
C LEU A 66 8.35 -17.13 -24.11
N LYS A 67 8.79 -16.40 -25.14
CA LYS A 67 8.16 -15.13 -25.54
C LYS A 67 6.99 -15.35 -26.46
N ARG A 68 7.10 -16.31 -27.38
CA ARG A 68 6.11 -16.56 -28.42
C ARG A 68 5.84 -18.05 -28.59
N PRO A 69 4.64 -18.44 -29.08
CA PRO A 69 4.33 -19.84 -29.37
C PRO A 69 5.30 -20.51 -30.35
N GLU A 70 5.91 -19.76 -31.27
CA GLU A 70 6.89 -20.25 -32.24
C GLU A 70 8.23 -20.64 -31.60
N ASP A 71 8.51 -20.14 -30.39
CA ASP A 71 9.72 -20.47 -29.64
C ASP A 71 9.56 -21.80 -28.87
N LEU A 72 8.38 -22.44 -28.94
CA LEU A 72 8.09 -23.70 -28.26
C LEU A 72 8.82 -24.87 -28.94
N THR A 73 9.54 -25.65 -28.15
CA THR A 73 10.26 -26.85 -28.59
C THR A 73 9.85 -28.08 -27.79
N SER A 74 9.99 -29.27 -28.39
CA SER A 74 9.76 -30.56 -27.72
C SER A 74 10.61 -30.72 -26.46
N ALA A 75 11.86 -30.22 -26.47
CA ALA A 75 12.75 -30.27 -25.31
C ALA A 75 12.26 -29.37 -24.17
N TRP A 76 11.88 -28.12 -24.47
CA TRP A 76 11.37 -27.19 -23.46
C TRP A 76 10.07 -27.71 -22.87
N LEU A 77 9.10 -28.10 -23.69
CA LEU A 77 7.81 -28.63 -23.19
C LEU A 77 8.01 -29.95 -22.43
N GLY A 78 8.90 -30.82 -22.94
CA GLY A 78 9.29 -32.06 -22.29
C GLY A 78 9.86 -31.86 -20.88
N SER A 79 10.58 -30.76 -20.63
CA SER A 79 11.10 -30.45 -19.29
C SER A 79 10.02 -30.09 -18.27
N PHE A 80 8.89 -29.51 -18.70
CA PHE A 80 7.72 -29.28 -17.83
C PHE A 80 6.95 -30.58 -17.57
N LEU A 81 6.81 -31.41 -18.60
CA LEU A 81 6.03 -32.65 -18.51
C LEU A 81 6.80 -33.81 -17.88
N GLY A 82 8.13 -33.72 -17.78
CA GLY A 82 9.01 -34.83 -17.39
C GLY A 82 9.02 -35.97 -18.41
N ARG A 83 8.89 -35.66 -19.71
CA ARG A 83 8.69 -36.64 -20.79
C ARG A 83 9.58 -36.33 -21.99
N ASN A 84 9.98 -37.37 -22.73
CA ASN A 84 10.70 -37.23 -23.99
C ASN A 84 9.71 -37.12 -25.16
N LEU A 85 9.48 -35.90 -25.64
CA LEU A 85 8.53 -35.63 -26.71
C LEU A 85 9.19 -35.79 -28.09
N ALA A 86 8.46 -36.30 -29.07
CA ALA A 86 8.96 -36.41 -30.45
C ALA A 86 9.25 -35.01 -31.05
N GLU A 87 10.35 -34.86 -31.79
CA GLU A 87 10.72 -33.59 -32.42
C GLU A 87 9.79 -33.20 -33.58
N ASP A 88 9.27 -34.18 -34.31
CA ASP A 88 8.36 -34.01 -35.45
C ASP A 88 6.86 -33.96 -35.03
N GLY A 89 6.61 -33.99 -33.72
CA GLY A 89 5.35 -34.48 -33.19
C GLY A 89 4.42 -33.48 -32.52
N PHE A 90 4.64 -32.15 -32.64
CA PHE A 90 3.75 -31.17 -32.00
C PHE A 90 3.03 -30.23 -32.97
N LEU A 91 1.73 -30.03 -32.74
CA LEU A 91 0.89 -29.06 -33.45
C LEU A 91 0.46 -27.98 -32.48
N VAL A 92 0.81 -26.74 -32.80
CA VAL A 92 0.41 -25.55 -32.02
C VAL A 92 -0.79 -24.90 -32.68
N ASN A 93 -1.91 -24.85 -31.95
CA ASN A 93 -3.15 -24.23 -32.41
C ASN A 93 -3.51 -23.08 -31.48
N HIS A 94 -3.64 -21.86 -32.01
CA HIS A 94 -4.17 -20.75 -31.21
C HIS A 94 -5.60 -21.03 -30.74
N ILE A 95 -5.87 -20.76 -29.46
CA ILE A 95 -7.19 -20.90 -28.87
C ILE A 95 -7.57 -19.62 -28.12
N GLY A 96 -8.82 -19.19 -28.28
CA GLY A 96 -9.35 -17.99 -27.63
C GLY A 96 -8.92 -16.66 -28.26
N GLN A 97 -9.52 -15.57 -27.78
CA GLN A 97 -9.24 -14.18 -28.17
C GLN A 97 -8.62 -13.43 -26.97
N GLY A 98 -7.50 -13.93 -26.46
CA GLY A 98 -6.90 -13.41 -25.22
C GLY A 98 -6.47 -11.94 -25.34
N HIS A 99 -6.98 -11.12 -24.41
CA HIS A 99 -6.69 -9.68 -24.32
C HIS A 99 -5.28 -9.40 -23.78
N MET A 100 -4.87 -10.11 -22.71
CA MET A 100 -3.58 -9.89 -22.04
C MET A 100 -2.50 -10.93 -22.39
N SER A 101 -2.89 -12.04 -23.00
CA SER A 101 -2.04 -13.21 -23.22
C SER A 101 -2.36 -13.91 -24.53
N ASN A 102 -1.38 -14.64 -25.07
CA ASN A 102 -1.61 -15.59 -26.15
C ASN A 102 -1.80 -16.98 -25.55
N THR A 103 -2.88 -17.67 -25.91
CA THR A 103 -3.15 -19.02 -25.44
C THR A 103 -3.17 -19.97 -26.64
N VAL A 104 -2.46 -21.09 -26.52
CA VAL A 104 -2.39 -22.12 -27.57
C VAL A 104 -2.66 -23.50 -26.99
N ARG A 105 -3.32 -24.36 -27.76
CA ARG A 105 -3.34 -25.81 -27.54
C ARG A 105 -2.13 -26.41 -28.24
N VAL A 106 -1.33 -27.18 -27.51
CA VAL A 106 -0.24 -27.96 -28.07
C VAL A 106 -0.64 -29.42 -28.04
N ASP A 107 -0.86 -30.00 -29.22
CA ASP A 107 -1.07 -31.43 -29.39
C ASP A 107 0.30 -32.09 -29.60
N PHE A 108 0.63 -33.16 -28.89
CA PHE A 108 1.95 -33.81 -28.95
C PHE A 108 1.88 -35.33 -28.72
N HIS A 109 2.99 -36.04 -28.93
CA HIS A 109 3.16 -37.43 -28.52
C HIS A 109 4.57 -37.69 -27.97
N GLU A 110 4.71 -38.71 -27.11
CA GLU A 110 6.01 -39.15 -26.62
C GLU A 110 6.75 -39.93 -27.71
N ALA A 111 8.08 -39.82 -27.75
CA ALA A 111 8.92 -40.40 -28.81
C ALA A 111 8.77 -41.94 -28.93
N ASP A 112 8.40 -42.62 -27.84
CA ASP A 112 8.18 -44.06 -27.79
C ASP A 112 6.69 -44.47 -27.96
N GLN A 113 5.77 -43.51 -28.03
CA GLN A 113 4.32 -43.74 -28.07
C GLN A 113 3.62 -42.90 -29.18
N PRO A 114 3.98 -43.09 -30.47
CA PRO A 114 3.45 -42.27 -31.58
C PRO A 114 1.93 -42.40 -31.80
N HIS A 115 1.31 -43.46 -31.28
CA HIS A 115 -0.13 -43.70 -31.42
C HIS A 115 -0.95 -43.17 -30.23
N ARG A 116 -0.33 -42.46 -29.29
CA ARG A 116 -1.01 -41.92 -28.11
C ARG A 116 -0.88 -40.39 -28.07
N PRO A 117 -1.64 -39.65 -28.89
CA PRO A 117 -1.63 -38.20 -28.86
C PRO A 117 -2.12 -37.71 -27.50
N GLN A 118 -1.45 -36.67 -27.01
CA GLN A 118 -1.76 -35.93 -25.79
C GLN A 118 -1.88 -34.45 -26.14
N SER A 119 -2.42 -33.66 -25.22
CA SER A 119 -2.49 -32.21 -25.42
C SER A 119 -2.41 -31.45 -24.11
N VAL A 120 -1.85 -30.25 -24.19
CA VAL A 120 -1.79 -29.26 -23.12
C VAL A 120 -2.20 -27.89 -23.64
N VAL A 121 -2.54 -26.99 -22.73
CA VAL A 121 -2.73 -25.58 -23.01
C VAL A 121 -1.50 -24.83 -22.53
N VAL A 122 -0.95 -23.96 -23.37
CA VAL A 122 0.18 -23.10 -23.01
C VAL A 122 -0.25 -21.64 -23.14
N LYS A 123 -0.05 -20.88 -22.07
CA LYS A 123 -0.35 -19.43 -22.00
C LYS A 123 0.96 -18.66 -22.01
N PHE A 124 1.04 -17.63 -22.84
CA PHE A 124 2.20 -16.75 -23.02
C PHE A 124 1.81 -15.29 -22.77
N ALA A 125 2.77 -14.45 -22.38
CA ALA A 125 2.62 -12.99 -22.45
C ALA A 125 2.23 -12.54 -23.86
N LYS A 126 1.53 -11.40 -23.96
CA LYS A 126 1.30 -10.78 -25.27
C LYS A 126 2.63 -10.23 -25.80
N ASP A 127 2.91 -10.52 -27.07
CA ASP A 127 4.03 -9.89 -27.81
C ASP A 127 3.65 -8.49 -28.31
N ASP A 128 3.00 -7.71 -27.46
CA ASP A 128 2.69 -6.30 -27.65
C ASP A 128 3.24 -5.55 -26.43
N ALA A 129 4.11 -4.57 -26.66
CA ALA A 129 4.80 -3.89 -25.58
C ALA A 129 3.85 -3.08 -24.69
N ALA A 130 2.78 -2.51 -25.23
CA ALA A 130 1.82 -1.71 -24.47
C ALA A 130 0.94 -2.61 -23.58
N ILE A 131 0.42 -3.71 -24.14
CA ILE A 131 -0.38 -4.71 -23.39
C ILE A 131 0.48 -5.38 -22.32
N ARG A 132 1.71 -5.79 -22.65
CA ARG A 132 2.63 -6.38 -21.67
C ARG A 132 3.02 -5.37 -20.60
N GLY A 133 3.24 -4.10 -20.97
CA GLY A 133 3.47 -3.01 -20.01
C GLY A 133 2.30 -2.82 -19.04
N LEU A 134 1.05 -2.99 -19.50
CA LEU A 134 -0.13 -3.00 -18.62
C LEU A 134 -0.14 -4.21 -17.68
N GLY A 135 0.21 -5.39 -18.19
CA GLY A 135 0.33 -6.61 -17.38
C GLY A 135 1.42 -6.51 -16.31
N LEU A 136 2.53 -5.83 -16.60
CA LEU A 136 3.57 -5.48 -15.63
C LEU A 136 3.04 -4.48 -14.59
N LYS A 137 2.41 -3.39 -15.04
CA LYS A 137 1.82 -2.36 -14.16
C LYS A 137 0.84 -2.95 -13.15
N PHE A 138 0.03 -3.92 -13.56
CA PHE A 138 -0.95 -4.58 -12.70
C PHE A 138 -0.45 -5.86 -12.02
N GLY A 139 0.76 -6.31 -12.39
CA GLY A 139 1.38 -7.53 -11.88
C GLY A 139 0.70 -8.82 -12.32
N HIS A 140 -0.08 -8.82 -13.41
CA HIS A 140 -0.92 -9.95 -13.81
C HIS A 140 -0.13 -11.24 -14.07
N TYR A 141 0.99 -11.12 -14.78
CA TYR A 141 1.80 -12.27 -15.17
C TYR A 141 2.50 -12.92 -13.96
N LEU A 142 3.06 -12.08 -13.09
CA LEU A 142 3.69 -12.50 -11.83
C LEU A 142 2.66 -13.16 -10.90
N ARG A 143 1.48 -12.53 -10.77
CA ARG A 143 0.33 -13.02 -9.99
C ARG A 143 -0.07 -14.44 -10.37
N GLU A 144 -0.30 -14.66 -11.65
CA GLU A 144 -0.77 -15.95 -12.15
C GLU A 144 0.30 -17.05 -11.99
N ALA A 145 1.57 -16.75 -12.30
CA ALA A 145 2.65 -17.72 -12.18
C ALA A 145 2.89 -18.14 -10.72
N ILE A 146 2.90 -17.19 -9.79
CA ILE A 146 3.04 -17.49 -8.36
C ILE A 146 1.82 -18.26 -7.85
N PHE A 147 0.60 -17.91 -8.30
CA PHE A 147 -0.60 -18.62 -7.89
C PHE A 147 -0.50 -20.12 -8.14
N TYR A 148 -0.18 -20.51 -9.38
CA TYR A 148 -0.09 -21.92 -9.74
C TYR A 148 1.04 -22.64 -8.98
N ARG A 149 2.18 -21.98 -8.75
CA ARG A 149 3.29 -22.56 -7.98
C ARG A 149 2.96 -22.76 -6.50
N HIS A 150 2.28 -21.80 -5.87
CA HIS A 150 2.09 -21.79 -4.41
C HIS A 150 0.79 -22.49 -3.97
N PHE A 151 -0.25 -22.43 -4.81
CA PHE A 151 -1.59 -22.92 -4.47
C PHE A 151 -2.09 -24.02 -5.40
N GLY A 152 -1.44 -24.28 -6.54
CA GLY A 152 -1.87 -25.30 -7.52
C GLY A 152 -2.12 -26.67 -6.88
N ASP A 153 -1.16 -27.16 -6.08
CA ASP A 153 -1.30 -28.45 -5.39
C ASP A 153 -2.37 -28.45 -4.31
N LEU A 154 -2.44 -27.37 -3.52
CA LEU A 154 -3.41 -27.22 -2.43
C LEU A 154 -4.85 -27.20 -2.97
N LEU A 155 -5.03 -26.65 -4.16
CA LEU A 155 -6.33 -26.34 -4.76
C LEU A 155 -6.67 -27.19 -5.99
N ALA A 156 -5.89 -28.25 -6.26
CA ALA A 156 -5.93 -29.04 -7.49
C ALA A 156 -7.33 -29.54 -7.89
N ALA A 157 -8.24 -29.76 -6.93
CA ALA A 157 -9.58 -30.24 -7.19
C ALA A 157 -10.48 -29.27 -8.00
N ALA A 158 -10.13 -27.98 -8.06
CA ALA A 158 -10.87 -26.92 -8.76
C ALA A 158 -10.04 -26.22 -9.85
N LEU A 159 -8.89 -26.78 -10.23
CA LEU A 159 -7.95 -26.19 -11.19
C LEU A 159 -7.61 -27.20 -12.29
N PRO A 160 -7.25 -26.74 -13.50
CA PRO A 160 -6.47 -27.59 -14.40
C PRO A 160 -5.14 -27.96 -13.74
N LEU A 161 -4.63 -29.18 -13.99
CA LEU A 161 -3.28 -29.53 -13.54
C LEU A 161 -2.27 -28.54 -14.15
N CYS A 162 -1.42 -27.96 -13.32
CA CYS A 162 -0.32 -27.11 -13.77
C CYS A 162 0.96 -27.93 -13.86
N TYR A 163 1.50 -28.08 -15.07
CA TYR A 163 2.79 -28.73 -15.30
C TYR A 163 3.97 -27.80 -15.03
N GLY A 164 3.73 -26.49 -15.11
CA GLY A 164 4.60 -25.47 -14.51
C GLY A 164 4.29 -24.08 -15.02
N ALA A 165 4.80 -23.10 -14.27
CA ALA A 165 4.59 -21.69 -14.50
C ALA A 165 5.90 -20.95 -14.24
N VAL A 166 6.36 -20.19 -15.23
CA VAL A 166 7.61 -19.42 -15.18
C VAL A 166 7.32 -17.98 -15.55
N VAL A 167 8.02 -17.06 -14.89
CA VAL A 167 7.97 -15.62 -15.15
C VAL A 167 9.35 -15.03 -14.88
N ASP A 168 9.76 -14.07 -15.71
CA ASP A 168 11.01 -13.32 -15.52
C ASP A 168 10.75 -11.88 -15.04
N LYS A 169 11.84 -11.16 -14.73
CA LYS A 169 11.81 -9.77 -14.27
C LYS A 169 11.24 -8.78 -15.30
N ASP A 170 11.28 -9.14 -16.59
CA ASP A 170 10.76 -8.32 -17.70
C ASP A 170 9.29 -8.67 -18.00
N ALA A 171 8.67 -9.49 -17.14
CA ALA A 171 7.29 -9.96 -17.19
C ALA A 171 6.95 -10.83 -18.41
N TRP A 172 7.94 -11.47 -19.02
CA TRP A 172 7.68 -12.64 -19.85
C TRP A 172 7.23 -13.77 -18.97
N PHE A 173 6.13 -14.42 -19.32
CA PHE A 173 5.61 -15.55 -18.57
C PHE A 173 5.15 -16.66 -19.50
N THR A 174 5.27 -17.90 -19.03
CA THR A 174 4.71 -19.07 -19.70
C THR A 174 4.13 -20.03 -18.67
N ILE A 175 2.91 -20.50 -18.91
CA ILE A 175 2.23 -21.49 -18.06
C ILE A 175 1.78 -22.66 -18.91
N VAL A 176 2.09 -23.88 -18.46
CA VAL A 176 1.67 -25.13 -19.11
C VAL A 176 0.61 -25.79 -18.24
N LEU A 177 -0.62 -25.89 -18.76
CA LEU A 177 -1.80 -26.40 -18.06
C LEU A 177 -2.39 -27.61 -18.78
N GLU A 178 -3.13 -28.42 -18.03
CA GLU A 178 -3.99 -29.46 -18.56
C GLU A 178 -4.99 -28.91 -19.59
N ASN A 179 -5.08 -29.58 -20.74
CA ASN A 179 -6.16 -29.32 -21.67
C ASN A 179 -7.46 -29.96 -21.18
N LEU A 180 -8.31 -29.19 -20.52
CA LEU A 180 -9.59 -29.68 -20.01
C LEU A 180 -10.58 -30.11 -21.11
N SER A 181 -10.36 -29.70 -22.38
CA SER A 181 -11.26 -30.06 -23.48
C SER A 181 -11.30 -31.57 -23.75
N ILE A 182 -10.25 -32.30 -23.36
CA ILE A 182 -10.19 -33.77 -23.50
C ILE A 182 -11.27 -34.47 -22.68
N HIS A 183 -11.78 -33.81 -21.65
CA HIS A 183 -12.85 -34.31 -20.78
C HIS A 183 -14.25 -33.96 -21.29
N GLY A 184 -14.36 -33.35 -22.48
CA GLY A 184 -15.62 -32.84 -23.02
C GLY A 184 -16.09 -31.55 -22.33
N SER A 185 -15.16 -30.76 -21.80
CA SER A 185 -15.50 -29.51 -21.10
C SER A 185 -16.24 -28.51 -21.98
N TYR A 186 -16.98 -27.61 -21.34
CA TYR A 186 -17.73 -26.54 -22.01
C TYR A 186 -17.77 -25.28 -21.14
N SER A 187 -17.97 -24.14 -21.79
CA SER A 187 -18.15 -22.83 -21.13
C SER A 187 -19.57 -22.33 -21.36
N VAL A 188 -20.05 -21.51 -20.42
CA VAL A 188 -21.34 -20.84 -20.53
C VAL A 188 -21.11 -19.43 -21.09
N ASN A 189 -22.01 -18.96 -21.96
CA ASN A 189 -21.88 -17.65 -22.58
C ASN A 189 -22.12 -16.52 -21.56
N GLN A 190 -21.09 -15.72 -21.29
CA GLN A 190 -21.13 -14.62 -20.32
C GLN A 190 -22.19 -13.55 -20.62
N ILE A 191 -22.46 -13.24 -21.88
CA ILE A 191 -23.45 -12.23 -22.28
C ILE A 191 -24.87 -12.74 -21.99
N LEU A 192 -25.14 -14.00 -22.31
CA LEU A 192 -26.46 -14.60 -22.07
C LEU A 192 -26.73 -14.85 -20.58
N GLY A 193 -25.68 -15.14 -19.81
CA GLY A 193 -25.79 -15.55 -18.41
C GLY A 193 -26.00 -17.05 -18.25
N THR A 194 -26.23 -17.49 -17.02
CA THR A 194 -26.28 -18.91 -16.64
C THR A 194 -27.57 -19.27 -15.89
N ASP A 195 -27.90 -20.56 -15.85
CA ASP A 195 -28.96 -21.10 -15.00
C ASP A 195 -28.54 -21.22 -13.52
N TYR A 196 -29.51 -21.53 -12.65
CA TYR A 196 -29.29 -21.67 -11.21
C TYR A 196 -28.31 -22.79 -10.87
N GLU A 197 -28.40 -23.94 -11.55
CA GLU A 197 -27.58 -25.12 -11.27
C GLU A 197 -26.09 -24.88 -11.52
N HIS A 198 -25.76 -24.21 -12.62
CA HIS A 198 -24.39 -23.83 -12.96
C HIS A 198 -23.90 -22.69 -12.06
N ALA A 199 -24.76 -21.73 -11.70
CA ALA A 199 -24.41 -20.68 -10.74
C ALA A 199 -24.07 -21.27 -9.35
N ALA A 200 -24.89 -22.19 -8.86
CA ALA A 200 -24.66 -22.89 -7.60
C ALA A 200 -23.39 -23.75 -7.65
N LEU A 201 -23.10 -24.39 -8.79
CA LEU A 201 -21.86 -25.15 -8.97
C LEU A 201 -20.63 -24.24 -8.96
N ALA A 202 -20.65 -23.14 -9.72
CA ALA A 202 -19.58 -22.15 -9.74
C ALA A 202 -19.27 -21.64 -8.32
N LEU A 203 -20.30 -21.24 -7.57
CA LEU A 203 -20.12 -20.76 -6.20
C LEU A 203 -19.56 -21.82 -5.23
N LYS A 204 -19.91 -23.10 -5.40
CA LYS A 204 -19.28 -24.18 -4.62
C LYS A 204 -17.82 -24.36 -4.99
N THR A 205 -17.49 -24.30 -6.28
CA THR A 205 -16.11 -24.32 -6.77
C THR A 205 -15.30 -23.13 -6.24
N LEU A 206 -15.88 -21.94 -6.19
CA LEU A 206 -15.29 -20.74 -5.59
C LEU A 206 -14.92 -20.98 -4.12
N ALA A 207 -15.85 -21.51 -3.33
CA ALA A 207 -15.61 -21.83 -1.92
C ALA A 207 -14.46 -22.85 -1.73
N MET A 208 -14.23 -23.76 -2.67
CA MET A 208 -13.16 -24.76 -2.55
C MET A 208 -11.76 -24.16 -2.44
N PHE A 209 -11.49 -23.02 -3.08
CA PHE A 209 -10.18 -22.37 -2.98
C PHE A 209 -10.08 -21.26 -1.96
N GLN A 210 -11.20 -20.63 -1.62
CA GLN A 210 -11.22 -19.59 -0.60
C GLN A 210 -11.28 -20.16 0.82
N ALA A 211 -11.98 -21.28 1.03
CA ALA A 211 -12.20 -21.83 2.37
C ALA A 211 -10.92 -22.28 3.12
N PRO A 212 -9.94 -22.94 2.47
CA PRO A 212 -8.71 -23.35 3.15
C PRO A 212 -7.86 -22.18 3.68
N LEU A 213 -8.03 -20.99 3.09
CA LEU A 213 -7.22 -19.80 3.35
C LEU A 213 -7.99 -18.70 4.12
N LEU A 214 -9.26 -18.94 4.47
CA LEU A 214 -10.07 -17.94 5.15
C LEU A 214 -9.52 -17.58 6.53
N GLY A 215 -9.36 -16.29 6.78
CA GLY A 215 -8.81 -15.74 8.02
C GLY A 215 -7.30 -15.91 8.16
N THR A 216 -6.64 -16.47 7.14
CA THR A 216 -5.17 -16.55 7.10
C THR A 216 -4.58 -15.28 6.48
N SER A 217 -3.30 -15.05 6.74
CA SER A 217 -2.53 -14.02 6.04
C SER A 217 -1.72 -14.65 4.91
N PRO A 218 -1.34 -13.89 3.87
CA PRO A 218 -0.36 -14.36 2.89
C PRO A 218 0.90 -14.89 3.57
N ARG A 219 1.59 -15.81 2.91
CA ARG A 219 2.86 -16.35 3.41
C ARG A 219 3.91 -15.24 3.41
N LYS A 220 4.95 -15.42 4.22
CA LYS A 220 6.13 -14.56 4.18
C LYS A 220 6.72 -14.55 2.76
N GLY A 221 6.90 -13.38 2.17
CA GLY A 221 7.32 -13.17 0.77
C GLY A 221 6.16 -12.95 -0.22
N ASP A 222 4.93 -13.30 0.15
CA ASP A 222 3.72 -13.10 -0.68
C ASP A 222 2.90 -11.86 -0.25
N GLU A 223 3.46 -10.98 0.58
CA GLU A 223 2.76 -9.78 1.09
C GLU A 223 2.35 -8.83 -0.04
N TRP A 224 2.97 -8.93 -1.22
CA TRP A 224 2.58 -8.21 -2.43
C TRP A 224 1.14 -8.54 -2.89
N LEU A 225 0.54 -9.65 -2.45
CA LEU A 225 -0.89 -9.94 -2.64
C LEU A 225 -1.82 -8.94 -1.92
N LEU A 226 -1.31 -8.26 -0.88
CA LEU A 226 -2.00 -7.20 -0.14
C LEU A 226 -1.78 -5.81 -0.75
N ALA A 227 -0.98 -5.70 -1.82
CA ALA A 227 -0.69 -4.42 -2.45
C ALA A 227 -1.99 -3.66 -2.78
N PRO A 228 -1.97 -2.31 -2.70
CA PRO A 228 -3.09 -1.49 -3.10
C PRO A 228 -3.61 -1.89 -4.48
N PRO A 229 -4.92 -1.86 -4.71
CA PRO A 229 -5.49 -2.20 -6.00
C PRO A 229 -4.97 -1.22 -7.04
N ALA A 230 -4.53 -1.73 -8.19
CA ALA A 230 -4.13 -0.86 -9.28
C ALA A 230 -5.32 -0.18 -9.99
N LEU A 231 -6.53 -0.66 -9.70
CA LEU A 231 -7.81 -0.05 -10.07
C LEU A 231 -8.23 0.97 -9.01
N ASP A 232 -7.40 2.00 -8.81
CA ASP A 232 -7.63 3.07 -7.84
C ASP A 232 -8.57 4.17 -8.38
N GLN A 233 -8.86 5.17 -7.53
CA GLN A 233 -9.68 6.32 -7.91
C GLN A 233 -9.16 7.04 -9.15
N ASN A 234 -7.85 7.26 -9.25
CA ASN A 234 -7.26 8.03 -10.34
C ASN A 234 -7.46 7.33 -11.68
N LEU A 235 -7.14 6.04 -11.78
CA LEU A 235 -7.34 5.27 -13.01
C LEU A 235 -8.82 5.24 -13.41
N PHE A 236 -9.72 5.11 -12.44
CA PHE A 236 -11.15 5.14 -12.70
C PHE A 236 -11.60 6.50 -13.26
N SER A 237 -11.18 7.60 -12.62
CA SER A 237 -11.49 8.97 -13.05
C SER A 237 -10.96 9.28 -14.45
N GLU A 238 -9.73 8.87 -14.75
CA GLU A 238 -9.11 9.02 -16.08
C GLU A 238 -9.85 8.20 -17.16
N SER A 239 -10.45 7.07 -16.79
CA SER A 239 -11.14 6.16 -17.71
C SER A 239 -12.55 6.65 -18.08
N LEU A 240 -13.21 7.44 -17.23
CA LEU A 240 -14.60 7.85 -17.40
C LEU A 240 -14.89 8.60 -18.71
N PRO A 241 -14.08 9.62 -19.14
CA PRO A 241 -14.34 10.32 -20.39
C PRO A 241 -14.29 9.40 -21.61
N ALA A 242 -13.30 8.51 -21.68
CA ALA A 242 -13.15 7.54 -22.77
C ALA A 242 -14.28 6.51 -22.77
N PHE A 243 -14.70 6.04 -21.60
CA PHE A 243 -15.87 5.17 -21.45
C PHE A 243 -17.15 5.86 -21.95
N ARG A 244 -17.45 7.07 -21.47
CA ARG A 244 -18.67 7.83 -21.82
C ARG A 244 -18.73 8.23 -23.30
N ALA A 245 -17.58 8.33 -23.97
CA ALA A 245 -17.53 8.55 -25.41
C ALA A 245 -18.00 7.32 -26.22
N LYS A 246 -17.79 6.10 -25.69
CA LYS A 246 -18.11 4.83 -26.36
C LYS A 246 -19.47 4.27 -25.95
N TYR A 247 -19.87 4.44 -24.69
CA TYR A 247 -21.02 3.78 -24.07
C TYR A 247 -21.99 4.79 -23.47
N LYS A 248 -23.29 4.50 -23.58
CA LYS A 248 -24.36 5.30 -22.97
C LYS A 248 -25.11 4.45 -21.96
N LEU A 249 -25.25 4.97 -20.75
CA LEU A 249 -25.96 4.30 -19.65
C LEU A 249 -27.25 5.03 -19.32
N GLU A 250 -28.13 4.35 -18.59
CA GLU A 250 -29.29 4.99 -17.98
C GLU A 250 -28.85 6.03 -16.94
N PRO A 251 -29.62 7.10 -16.70
CA PRO A 251 -29.20 8.20 -15.82
C PRO A 251 -28.83 7.77 -14.39
N GLU A 252 -29.49 6.76 -13.84
CA GLU A 252 -29.18 6.25 -12.49
C GLU A 252 -27.87 5.47 -12.43
N HIS A 253 -27.51 4.76 -13.50
CA HIS A 253 -26.24 4.04 -13.61
C HIS A 253 -25.09 5.04 -13.80
N ASP A 254 -25.28 6.09 -14.60
CA ASP A 254 -24.27 7.13 -14.79
C ASP A 254 -24.02 7.94 -13.50
N ARG A 255 -25.07 8.23 -12.71
CA ARG A 255 -24.92 8.85 -11.37
C ARG A 255 -24.13 7.97 -10.40
N LEU A 256 -24.26 6.65 -10.51
CA LEU A 256 -23.43 5.73 -9.71
C LEU A 256 -21.96 5.85 -10.11
N LEU A 257 -21.65 6.05 -11.41
CA LEU A 257 -20.29 6.32 -11.85
C LEU A 257 -19.76 7.64 -11.28
N ASP A 258 -20.56 8.70 -11.23
CA ASP A 258 -20.17 9.97 -10.58
C ASP A 258 -19.89 9.79 -9.08
N TRP A 259 -20.65 8.92 -8.41
CA TRP A 259 -20.38 8.58 -7.01
C TRP A 259 -19.06 7.82 -6.86
N MET A 260 -18.80 6.85 -7.75
CA MET A 260 -17.55 6.07 -7.76
C MET A 260 -16.34 6.94 -8.11
N ASP A 261 -16.48 7.95 -8.97
CA ASP A 261 -15.47 8.96 -9.30
C ASP A 261 -14.98 9.76 -8.08
N GLN A 262 -15.74 9.73 -6.99
CA GLN A 262 -15.44 10.46 -5.76
C GLN A 262 -15.13 9.55 -4.57
N ASN A 263 -15.49 8.27 -4.64
CA ASN A 263 -15.54 7.38 -3.47
C ASN A 263 -14.97 5.97 -3.70
N LEU A 264 -14.32 5.69 -4.83
CA LEU A 264 -13.77 4.37 -5.12
C LEU A 264 -12.67 3.99 -4.12
N ASP A 265 -11.78 4.91 -3.76
CA ASP A 265 -10.74 4.67 -2.75
C ASP A 265 -11.35 4.45 -1.35
N ALA A 266 -12.40 5.19 -1.00
CA ALA A 266 -13.14 4.98 0.25
C ALA A 266 -13.79 3.59 0.29
N TRP A 267 -14.31 3.12 -0.84
CA TRP A 267 -14.84 1.77 -0.99
C TRP A 267 -13.73 0.72 -0.83
N TRP A 268 -12.57 0.91 -1.47
CA TRP A 268 -11.42 0.00 -1.32
C TRP A 268 -10.89 -0.06 0.11
N ALA A 269 -10.88 1.08 0.81
CA ALA A 269 -10.46 1.21 2.20
C ALA A 269 -11.47 0.57 3.18
N THR A 270 -12.72 0.37 2.77
CA THR A 270 -13.73 -0.31 3.58
C THR A 270 -13.44 -1.82 3.59
N ARG A 271 -12.79 -2.28 4.66
CA ARG A 271 -12.35 -3.67 4.85
C ARG A 271 -12.83 -4.21 6.19
N ASP A 272 -13.38 -5.41 6.20
CA ASP A 272 -13.79 -6.13 7.41
C ASP A 272 -13.38 -7.61 7.28
N PRO A 273 -12.51 -8.15 8.16
CA PRO A 273 -12.10 -9.55 8.11
C PRO A 273 -13.26 -10.52 8.44
N PRO A 274 -13.17 -11.82 8.09
CA PRO A 274 -11.98 -12.52 7.60
C PRO A 274 -11.72 -12.33 6.10
N PHE A 275 -10.44 -12.20 5.73
CA PHE A 275 -9.99 -12.18 4.33
C PHE A 275 -9.59 -13.58 3.86
N SER A 276 -9.60 -13.78 2.55
CA SER A 276 -9.06 -14.97 1.90
C SER A 276 -8.47 -14.60 0.55
N LEU A 277 -8.01 -15.62 -0.18
CA LEU A 277 -7.68 -15.51 -1.59
C LEU A 277 -8.89 -14.98 -2.37
N PHE A 278 -8.62 -14.04 -3.26
CA PHE A 278 -9.59 -13.35 -4.10
C PHE A 278 -9.11 -13.46 -5.55
N HIS A 279 -9.92 -14.05 -6.43
CA HIS A 279 -9.56 -14.27 -7.83
C HIS A 279 -9.54 -12.97 -8.65
N ALA A 280 -10.42 -12.02 -8.31
CA ALA A 280 -10.51 -10.67 -8.91
C ALA A 280 -11.07 -10.59 -10.34
N ASP A 281 -11.26 -11.74 -11.00
CA ASP A 281 -11.94 -11.83 -12.30
C ASP A 281 -12.80 -13.11 -12.38
N TYR A 282 -13.51 -13.41 -11.29
CA TYR A 282 -14.33 -14.62 -11.20
C TYR A 282 -15.64 -14.48 -12.00
N ARG A 283 -15.59 -14.78 -13.31
CA ARG A 283 -16.69 -14.65 -14.28
C ARG A 283 -16.88 -15.93 -15.10
N LEU A 284 -18.00 -16.08 -15.82
CA LEU A 284 -18.34 -17.32 -16.55
C LEU A 284 -17.30 -17.72 -17.59
N ASP A 285 -16.64 -16.75 -18.24
CA ASP A 285 -15.60 -17.04 -19.23
C ASP A 285 -14.35 -17.69 -18.61
N ASN A 286 -14.11 -17.46 -17.32
CA ASN A 286 -12.99 -18.01 -16.55
C ASN A 286 -13.37 -19.30 -15.80
N ILE A 287 -14.57 -19.85 -16.06
CA ILE A 287 -15.07 -21.08 -15.45
C ILE A 287 -15.32 -22.12 -16.54
N ILE A 288 -14.61 -23.24 -16.43
CA ILE A 288 -14.72 -24.37 -17.35
C ILE A 288 -15.53 -25.48 -16.67
N PHE A 289 -16.71 -25.78 -17.20
CA PHE A 289 -17.57 -26.84 -16.69
C PHE A 289 -17.21 -28.19 -17.33
N LEU A 290 -17.22 -29.25 -16.53
CA LEU A 290 -16.99 -30.61 -17.01
C LEU A 290 -18.34 -31.35 -17.22
N PRO A 291 -18.46 -32.29 -18.18
CA PRO A 291 -19.69 -33.03 -18.46
C PRO A 291 -20.36 -33.67 -17.25
N ARG A 292 -21.68 -33.90 -17.37
CA ARG A 292 -22.51 -34.45 -16.31
C ARG A 292 -22.08 -35.87 -15.90
N GLY A 293 -21.40 -35.94 -14.76
CA GLY A 293 -21.05 -37.16 -14.02
C GLY A 293 -20.38 -36.78 -12.70
N ASP A 294 -19.42 -35.86 -12.77
CA ASP A 294 -18.66 -35.40 -11.61
C ASP A 294 -19.20 -34.12 -10.96
N ARG A 295 -20.07 -33.36 -11.65
CA ARG A 295 -20.53 -32.01 -11.23
C ARG A 295 -19.35 -31.14 -10.76
N ARG A 296 -18.30 -31.07 -11.58
CA ARG A 296 -17.08 -30.28 -11.32
C ARG A 296 -16.98 -29.11 -12.30
N ALA A 297 -16.36 -28.05 -11.82
CA ALA A 297 -15.89 -26.94 -12.64
C ALA A 297 -14.44 -26.64 -12.26
N ALA A 298 -13.67 -26.14 -13.22
CA ALA A 298 -12.31 -25.68 -13.03
C ALA A 298 -12.21 -24.19 -13.34
N VAL A 299 -11.33 -23.51 -12.63
CA VAL A 299 -11.19 -22.04 -12.70
C VAL A 299 -9.82 -21.68 -13.25
N ILE A 300 -9.81 -20.74 -14.19
CA ILE A 300 -8.63 -20.31 -14.94
C ILE A 300 -8.45 -18.80 -14.84
N ASP A 301 -7.31 -18.31 -15.30
CA ASP A 301 -6.97 -16.88 -15.37
C ASP A 301 -6.80 -16.18 -14.01
N TRP A 302 -5.76 -16.58 -13.29
CA TRP A 302 -5.46 -16.08 -11.94
C TRP A 302 -4.60 -14.80 -11.93
N GLY A 303 -4.54 -14.07 -13.04
CA GLY A 303 -3.74 -12.84 -13.15
C GLY A 303 -4.19 -11.73 -12.20
N GLY A 304 -5.46 -11.70 -11.80
CA GLY A 304 -5.97 -10.72 -10.85
C GLY A 304 -5.77 -11.07 -9.37
N VAL A 305 -5.20 -12.25 -9.05
CA VAL A 305 -5.27 -12.80 -7.69
C VAL A 305 -4.74 -11.86 -6.61
N SER A 306 -5.47 -11.74 -5.52
CA SER A 306 -5.17 -10.84 -4.39
C SER A 306 -5.75 -11.40 -3.07
N TRP A 307 -5.68 -10.62 -1.99
CA TRP A 307 -6.15 -10.99 -0.64
C TRP A 307 -7.17 -9.99 -0.09
N ALA A 308 -8.43 -10.43 -0.01
CA ALA A 308 -9.55 -9.55 0.32
C ALA A 308 -10.75 -10.33 0.89
N SER A 309 -11.87 -9.63 1.08
CA SER A 309 -13.14 -10.30 1.37
C SER A 309 -13.48 -11.28 0.24
N PRO A 310 -13.69 -12.57 0.53
CA PRO A 310 -13.94 -13.57 -0.50
C PRO A 310 -15.29 -13.36 -1.23
N LEU A 311 -16.20 -12.61 -0.61
CA LEU A 311 -17.51 -12.24 -1.18
C LEU A 311 -17.38 -11.28 -2.38
N ARG A 312 -16.19 -10.71 -2.63
CA ARG A 312 -15.95 -9.91 -3.84
C ARG A 312 -16.11 -10.72 -5.12
N ASP A 313 -15.57 -11.94 -5.16
CA ASP A 313 -15.76 -12.83 -6.30
C ASP A 313 -17.23 -13.27 -6.44
N VAL A 314 -17.94 -13.47 -5.33
CA VAL A 314 -19.36 -13.82 -5.33
C VAL A 314 -20.20 -12.70 -5.94
N ALA A 315 -19.99 -11.45 -5.50
CA ALA A 315 -20.70 -10.29 -6.04
C ALA A 315 -20.36 -10.03 -7.51
N TYR A 316 -19.08 -10.16 -7.88
CA TYR A 316 -18.64 -10.02 -9.25
C TYR A 316 -19.30 -11.07 -10.17
N PHE A 317 -19.27 -12.33 -9.76
CA PHE A 317 -19.87 -13.45 -10.49
C PHE A 317 -21.37 -13.28 -10.67
N LEU A 318 -22.12 -13.06 -9.59
CA LEU A 318 -23.58 -12.94 -9.67
C LEU A 318 -24.02 -11.67 -10.42
N GLY A 319 -23.26 -10.59 -10.32
CA GLY A 319 -23.52 -9.36 -11.07
C GLY A 319 -23.27 -9.47 -12.58
N ASN A 320 -22.36 -10.36 -13.00
CA ASN A 320 -22.04 -10.59 -14.41
C ASN A 320 -22.85 -11.74 -15.02
N GLY A 321 -22.84 -12.89 -14.33
CA GLY A 321 -23.27 -14.18 -14.85
C GLY A 321 -24.78 -14.42 -14.82
N LEU A 322 -25.56 -13.55 -14.18
CA LEU A 322 -27.02 -13.66 -14.16
C LEU A 322 -27.67 -12.46 -14.85
N THR A 323 -28.87 -12.67 -15.39
CA THR A 323 -29.77 -11.57 -15.75
C THR A 323 -30.18 -10.80 -14.49
N VAL A 324 -30.66 -9.56 -14.64
CA VAL A 324 -31.11 -8.76 -13.49
C VAL A 324 -32.27 -9.45 -12.78
N GLU A 325 -33.19 -10.02 -13.56
CA GLU A 325 -34.37 -10.75 -13.10
C GLU A 325 -33.98 -12.01 -12.31
N ASP A 326 -33.08 -12.83 -12.87
CA ASP A 326 -32.64 -14.06 -12.22
C ASP A 326 -31.80 -13.78 -10.96
N ARG A 327 -30.93 -12.76 -10.99
CA ARG A 327 -30.17 -12.34 -9.80
C ARG A 327 -31.11 -11.96 -8.67
N ARG A 328 -32.10 -11.09 -8.91
CA ARG A 328 -33.09 -10.68 -7.89
C ARG A 328 -33.87 -11.87 -7.33
N ARG A 329 -34.11 -12.89 -8.16
CA ARG A 329 -34.81 -14.11 -7.75
C ARG A 329 -33.94 -15.05 -6.91
N TRP A 330 -32.65 -15.17 -7.21
CA TRP A 330 -31.81 -16.26 -6.68
C TRP A 330 -30.66 -15.82 -5.76
N GLU A 331 -30.25 -14.56 -5.75
CA GLU A 331 -28.99 -14.13 -5.12
C GLU A 331 -28.89 -14.50 -3.63
N LYS A 332 -29.97 -14.35 -2.86
CA LYS A 332 -29.93 -14.71 -1.43
C LYS A 332 -29.71 -16.20 -1.24
N ASP A 333 -30.33 -17.03 -2.08
CA ASP A 333 -30.20 -18.48 -1.99
C ASP A 333 -28.85 -18.95 -2.51
N LEU A 334 -28.34 -18.34 -3.59
CA LEU A 334 -27.01 -18.62 -4.12
C LEU A 334 -25.91 -18.20 -3.13
N VAL A 335 -26.03 -17.03 -2.49
CA VAL A 335 -25.09 -16.61 -1.43
C VAL A 335 -25.16 -17.54 -0.22
N ARG A 336 -26.33 -18.11 0.13
CA ARG A 336 -26.43 -19.17 1.15
C ARG A 336 -25.72 -20.45 0.72
N VAL A 337 -25.92 -20.89 -0.51
CA VAL A 337 -25.23 -22.08 -1.05
C VAL A 337 -23.71 -21.92 -0.98
N TYR A 338 -23.20 -20.73 -1.35
CA TYR A 338 -21.79 -20.39 -1.19
C TYR A 338 -21.37 -20.42 0.28
N LEU A 339 -22.10 -19.72 1.16
CA LEU A 339 -21.76 -19.58 2.57
C LEU A 339 -21.75 -20.93 3.31
N ASP A 340 -22.72 -21.80 3.00
CA ASP A 340 -22.81 -23.15 3.57
C ASP A 340 -21.59 -23.99 3.18
N GLU A 341 -21.19 -23.96 1.90
CA GLU A 341 -20.02 -24.70 1.42
C GLU A 341 -18.72 -24.11 1.98
N MET A 342 -18.59 -22.78 2.00
CA MET A 342 -17.48 -22.06 2.60
C MET A 342 -17.31 -22.41 4.07
N ASN A 343 -18.40 -22.36 4.84
CA ASN A 343 -18.41 -22.74 6.25
C ASN A 343 -18.21 -24.24 6.44
N ARG A 344 -18.60 -25.11 5.51
CA ARG A 344 -18.34 -26.55 5.61
C ARG A 344 -16.84 -26.86 5.48
N LEU A 345 -16.15 -26.17 4.57
CA LEU A 345 -14.75 -26.42 4.21
C LEU A 345 -13.74 -25.64 5.06
N SER A 346 -14.11 -24.47 5.58
CA SER A 346 -13.20 -23.57 6.30
C SER A 346 -13.12 -23.88 7.81
N LYS A 347 -11.99 -23.55 8.44
CA LYS A 347 -11.86 -23.54 9.92
C LYS A 347 -12.52 -22.31 10.55
N VAL A 348 -12.42 -21.15 9.88
CA VAL A 348 -13.09 -19.90 10.27
C VAL A 348 -14.49 -19.88 9.69
N LYS A 349 -15.50 -19.47 10.46
CA LYS A 349 -16.89 -19.40 10.00
C LYS A 349 -17.34 -17.95 9.84
N MET A 350 -18.10 -17.66 8.79
CA MET A 350 -18.77 -16.38 8.60
C MET A 350 -20.26 -16.51 8.92
N THR A 351 -20.81 -15.50 9.58
CA THR A 351 -22.26 -15.41 9.78
C THR A 351 -22.95 -14.93 8.50
N TRP A 352 -24.25 -15.20 8.39
CA TRP A 352 -25.06 -14.67 7.29
C TRP A 352 -25.00 -13.15 7.22
N ASP A 353 -25.15 -12.45 8.35
CA ASP A 353 -25.18 -10.98 8.37
C ASP A 353 -23.86 -10.37 7.91
N HIS A 354 -22.72 -10.94 8.33
CA HIS A 354 -21.42 -10.51 7.85
C HIS A 354 -21.27 -10.79 6.34
N ALA A 355 -21.53 -12.04 5.90
CA ALA A 355 -21.40 -12.41 4.49
C ALA A 355 -22.33 -11.59 3.58
N TRP A 356 -23.57 -11.33 4.00
CA TRP A 356 -24.53 -10.54 3.24
C TRP A 356 -24.12 -9.05 3.17
N THR A 357 -23.59 -8.50 4.26
CA THR A 357 -23.05 -7.12 4.26
C THR A 357 -21.84 -7.01 3.34
N GLN A 358 -20.93 -7.98 3.38
CA GLN A 358 -19.76 -8.03 2.49
C GLN A 358 -20.14 -8.21 1.02
N TYR A 359 -21.14 -9.05 0.71
CA TYR A 359 -21.68 -9.20 -0.65
C TYR A 359 -22.26 -7.89 -1.19
N ARG A 360 -23.08 -7.21 -0.39
CA ARG A 360 -23.67 -5.91 -0.77
C ARG A 360 -22.60 -4.87 -1.03
N LEU A 361 -21.62 -4.73 -0.12
CA LEU A 361 -20.49 -3.82 -0.29
C LEU A 361 -19.75 -4.15 -1.59
N ALA A 362 -19.52 -5.42 -1.87
CA ALA A 362 -18.77 -5.87 -3.03
C ALA A 362 -19.45 -5.66 -4.39
N ALA A 363 -20.75 -5.35 -4.44
CA ALA A 363 -21.48 -5.15 -5.71
C ALA A 363 -20.93 -4.00 -6.57
N ILE A 364 -20.21 -3.04 -5.96
CA ILE A 364 -19.51 -1.95 -6.68
C ILE A 364 -18.35 -2.47 -7.53
N TYR A 365 -17.73 -3.59 -7.13
CA TYR A 365 -16.48 -4.07 -7.71
C TYR A 365 -16.56 -4.32 -9.23
N GLY A 366 -17.71 -4.79 -9.72
CA GLY A 366 -17.89 -5.04 -11.14
C GLY A 366 -17.70 -3.81 -12.02
N LEU A 367 -18.15 -2.65 -11.56
CA LEU A 367 -17.94 -1.38 -12.27
C LEU A 367 -16.48 -0.91 -12.15
N ALA A 368 -15.85 -1.09 -10.99
CA ALA A 368 -14.44 -0.76 -10.81
C ALA A 368 -13.52 -1.53 -11.78
N GLN A 369 -13.92 -2.75 -12.16
CA GLN A 369 -13.28 -3.55 -13.20
C GLN A 369 -13.66 -3.12 -14.62
N HIS A 370 -14.96 -3.03 -14.93
CA HIS A 370 -15.43 -2.88 -16.31
C HIS A 370 -15.17 -1.50 -16.90
N ILE A 371 -15.19 -0.42 -16.11
CA ILE A 371 -15.07 0.94 -16.65
C ILE A 371 -13.65 1.19 -17.21
N PRO A 372 -12.55 0.93 -16.47
CA PRO A 372 -11.21 1.03 -17.04
C PRO A 372 -10.98 0.09 -18.22
N ALA A 373 -11.47 -1.15 -18.15
CA ALA A 373 -11.34 -2.12 -19.24
C ALA A 373 -12.05 -1.63 -20.53
N ALA A 374 -13.29 -1.16 -20.43
CA ALA A 374 -14.04 -0.63 -21.57
C ALA A 374 -13.41 0.65 -22.17
N ALA A 375 -12.73 1.45 -21.34
CA ALA A 375 -12.04 2.65 -21.79
C ALA A 375 -10.84 2.32 -22.69
N ILE A 376 -10.08 1.27 -22.38
CA ILE A 376 -8.88 0.88 -23.16
C ILE A 376 -9.17 -0.02 -24.36
N GLU A 377 -10.20 -0.87 -24.28
CA GLU A 377 -10.46 -1.88 -25.31
C GLU A 377 -10.92 -1.29 -26.65
N GLU A 378 -10.48 -1.90 -27.75
CA GLU A 378 -10.94 -1.55 -29.09
C GLU A 378 -12.38 -2.02 -29.31
N PRO A 379 -13.25 -1.16 -29.87
CA PRO A 379 -14.69 -1.40 -29.88
C PRO A 379 -15.10 -2.33 -31.04
N THR A 380 -14.85 -3.64 -30.90
CA THR A 380 -15.42 -4.69 -31.77
C THR A 380 -16.90 -4.93 -31.43
N ASP A 381 -17.66 -5.56 -32.34
CA ASP A 381 -19.08 -5.85 -32.10
C ASP A 381 -19.29 -6.75 -30.86
N HIS A 382 -18.39 -7.72 -30.65
CA HIS A 382 -18.43 -8.58 -29.47
C HIS A 382 -18.15 -7.78 -28.19
N ILE A 383 -17.12 -6.91 -28.18
CA ILE A 383 -16.76 -6.09 -27.02
C ILE A 383 -17.83 -5.05 -26.69
N LYS A 384 -18.46 -4.46 -27.71
CA LYS A 384 -19.63 -3.60 -27.50
C LYS A 384 -20.78 -4.37 -26.87
N ALA A 385 -21.13 -5.54 -27.40
CA ALA A 385 -22.21 -6.36 -26.84
C ALA A 385 -21.91 -6.78 -25.39
N PHE A 386 -20.66 -7.11 -25.09
CA PHE A 386 -20.17 -7.44 -23.76
C PHE A 386 -20.39 -6.29 -22.76
N PHE A 387 -19.81 -5.11 -23.00
CA PHE A 387 -19.91 -3.99 -22.06
C PHE A 387 -21.30 -3.35 -22.02
N ASN A 388 -22.03 -3.30 -23.14
CA ASN A 388 -23.44 -2.84 -23.15
C ASN A 388 -24.36 -3.75 -22.33
N THR A 389 -23.97 -5.01 -22.10
CA THR A 389 -24.75 -5.95 -21.29
C THR A 389 -24.29 -5.94 -19.84
N LEU A 390 -22.98 -6.07 -19.58
CA LEU A 390 -22.48 -6.29 -18.23
C LEU A 390 -22.42 -5.01 -17.39
N VAL A 391 -22.11 -3.86 -17.99
CA VAL A 391 -22.03 -2.60 -17.22
C VAL A 391 -23.39 -2.24 -16.62
N PRO A 392 -24.51 -2.22 -17.38
CA PRO A 392 -25.83 -1.99 -16.78
C PRO A 392 -26.23 -3.06 -15.76
N ARG A 393 -25.89 -4.34 -15.97
CA ARG A 393 -26.17 -5.40 -14.98
C ARG A 393 -25.46 -5.15 -13.65
N GLN A 394 -24.18 -4.76 -13.69
CA GLN A 394 -23.38 -4.44 -12.51
C GLN A 394 -23.82 -3.14 -11.84
N ALA A 395 -24.14 -2.11 -12.62
CA ALA A 395 -24.71 -0.88 -12.08
C ALA A 395 -26.03 -1.15 -11.36
N GLN A 396 -26.93 -1.91 -11.98
CA GLN A 396 -28.17 -2.33 -11.33
C GLN A 396 -27.91 -3.20 -10.09
N HIS A 397 -26.83 -3.99 -10.07
CA HIS A 397 -26.44 -4.78 -8.90
C HIS A 397 -26.14 -3.90 -7.69
N ALA A 398 -25.25 -2.93 -7.89
CA ALA A 398 -24.84 -2.02 -6.84
C ALA A 398 -26.03 -1.18 -6.33
N LEU A 399 -26.95 -0.78 -7.21
CA LEU A 399 -28.19 -0.09 -6.84
C LEU A 399 -29.15 -0.98 -6.05
N ASP A 400 -29.42 -2.20 -6.52
CA ASP A 400 -30.31 -3.15 -5.83
C ASP A 400 -29.79 -3.49 -4.42
N MET A 401 -28.46 -3.55 -4.26
CA MET A 401 -27.81 -3.83 -2.99
C MET A 401 -27.68 -2.62 -2.08
N ASP A 402 -28.03 -1.42 -2.57
CA ASP A 402 -27.75 -0.15 -1.89
C ASP A 402 -26.29 -0.10 -1.40
N ALA A 403 -25.36 -0.46 -2.29
CA ALA A 403 -23.96 -0.71 -1.93
C ALA A 403 -23.26 0.57 -1.44
N THR A 404 -23.65 1.72 -1.99
CA THR A 404 -23.07 3.03 -1.66
C THR A 404 -23.32 3.44 -0.22
N SER A 405 -24.42 3.00 0.41
CA SER A 405 -24.74 3.34 1.80
C SER A 405 -23.85 2.66 2.83
N LEU A 406 -23.12 1.61 2.43
CA LEU A 406 -22.17 0.88 3.27
C LEU A 406 -20.78 1.53 3.29
N VAL A 407 -20.52 2.47 2.38
CA VAL A 407 -19.27 3.21 2.30
C VAL A 407 -19.49 4.55 2.97
N ARG A 408 -18.66 4.89 3.96
CA ARG A 408 -18.61 6.29 4.42
C ARG A 408 -18.00 7.09 3.28
N PRO A 409 -18.73 8.02 2.64
CA PRO A 409 -18.15 8.84 1.60
C PRO A 409 -16.89 9.52 2.13
N HIS A 410 -15.87 9.70 1.30
CA HIS A 410 -14.83 10.66 1.65
C HIS A 410 -15.50 12.01 1.85
N THR A 411 -15.09 12.74 2.88
CA THR A 411 -15.47 14.14 3.01
C THR A 411 -15.08 14.82 1.70
N SER A 412 -16.06 15.30 0.92
CA SER A 412 -15.82 16.10 -0.27
C SER A 412 -15.16 17.45 0.07
N SER A 413 -15.16 17.80 1.36
CA SER A 413 -14.40 18.91 1.91
C SER A 413 -12.91 18.61 1.82
N ILE A 414 -12.24 19.34 0.93
CA ILE A 414 -10.79 19.56 0.95
C ILE A 414 -10.35 20.44 2.14
N SER A 415 -11.30 20.87 2.97
CA SER A 415 -11.05 21.71 4.13
C SER A 415 -11.23 20.92 5.43
N ALA A 416 -10.25 21.03 6.32
CA ALA A 416 -10.34 20.48 7.68
C ALA A 416 -11.53 21.05 8.46
N THR A 417 -12.05 20.25 9.37
CA THR A 417 -13.10 20.64 10.32
C THR A 417 -12.54 20.82 11.73
N VAL A 418 -13.28 21.52 12.59
CA VAL A 418 -12.94 21.65 14.02
C VAL A 418 -12.82 20.27 14.69
N GLY A 419 -13.55 19.26 14.20
CA GLY A 419 -13.45 17.88 14.71
C GLY A 419 -12.10 17.23 14.42
N ASP A 420 -11.45 17.59 13.31
CA ASP A 420 -10.12 17.09 12.95
C ASP A 420 -9.00 17.64 13.87
N GLU A 421 -9.26 18.73 14.58
CA GLU A 421 -8.36 19.27 15.61
C GLU A 421 -8.48 18.52 16.95
N SER A 422 -9.60 17.80 17.17
CA SER A 422 -9.78 17.03 18.39
C SER A 422 -8.80 15.87 18.45
N GLN A 423 -8.44 15.47 19.68
CA GLN A 423 -7.59 14.30 19.87
C GLN A 423 -8.20 13.07 19.21
N GLN A 424 -7.41 12.40 18.38
CA GLN A 424 -7.80 11.23 17.62
C GLN A 424 -7.61 9.96 18.45
N ILE A 425 -8.60 9.06 18.38
CA ILE A 425 -8.55 7.77 19.08
C ILE A 425 -8.06 6.70 18.09
N PRO A 426 -7.02 5.92 18.44
CA PRO A 426 -6.62 4.79 17.62
C PRO A 426 -7.79 3.82 17.45
N PRO A 427 -8.14 3.42 16.22
CA PRO A 427 -9.07 2.33 16.01
C PRO A 427 -8.53 1.05 16.66
N ASP A 428 -9.45 0.18 17.11
CA ASP A 428 -9.09 -1.14 17.61
C ASP A 428 -8.24 -1.88 16.57
N GLY A 429 -7.08 -2.37 16.99
CA GLY A 429 -6.19 -3.14 16.12
C GLY A 429 -5.34 -2.37 15.13
N SER A 430 -5.25 -1.06 15.28
CA SER A 430 -4.38 -0.17 14.50
C SER A 430 -2.86 -0.43 14.63
N GLY A 431 -2.44 -1.39 15.48
CA GLY A 431 -1.05 -1.80 15.63
C GLY A 431 -0.18 -0.79 16.41
N PRO A 432 1.07 -1.15 16.74
CA PRO A 432 1.92 -0.32 17.61
C PRO A 432 2.33 1.02 16.96
N MET A 433 2.31 1.10 15.63
CA MET A 433 2.77 2.27 14.86
C MET A 433 1.68 3.29 14.55
N TRP A 434 0.48 3.14 15.10
CA TRP A 434 -0.51 4.21 15.03
C TRP A 434 0.01 5.42 15.81
N SER A 435 0.04 6.57 15.13
CA SER A 435 0.54 7.82 15.69
C SER A 435 -0.42 8.96 15.41
N GLU A 436 -0.43 9.92 16.32
CA GLU A 436 -1.02 11.25 16.15
C GLU A 436 0.10 12.28 16.33
N SER A 437 0.18 13.30 15.49
CA SER A 437 1.26 14.28 15.55
C SER A 437 0.91 15.65 15.01
N TRP A 438 1.50 16.66 15.63
CA TRP A 438 1.45 18.06 15.23
C TRP A 438 2.83 18.50 14.78
N TYR A 439 2.89 19.12 13.60
CA TYR A 439 4.09 19.67 13.00
C TYR A 439 3.93 21.17 12.84
N PHE A 440 5.02 21.88 13.09
CA PHE A 440 5.11 23.33 13.01
C PHE A 440 6.42 23.69 12.34
N ASP A 441 6.40 24.66 11.45
CA ASP A 441 7.62 25.32 10.98
C ASP A 441 7.45 26.82 10.79
N CYS A 442 8.57 27.52 10.67
CA CYS A 442 8.62 28.86 10.14
C CYS A 442 10.01 29.19 9.60
N VAL A 443 10.07 30.15 8.69
CA VAL A 443 11.32 30.74 8.22
C VAL A 443 11.14 32.24 8.06
N SER A 444 12.08 33.03 8.56
CA SER A 444 12.07 34.49 8.37
C SER A 444 12.14 34.81 6.87
N SER A 445 11.46 35.86 6.43
CA SER A 445 11.36 36.18 4.99
C SER A 445 12.70 36.44 4.29
N ASP A 446 13.75 36.80 5.04
CA ASP A 446 15.12 36.95 4.56
C ASP A 446 15.92 35.63 4.50
N GLY A 447 15.40 34.57 5.12
CA GLY A 447 16.02 33.25 5.23
C GLY A 447 17.10 33.15 6.32
N GLU A 448 17.18 34.11 7.25
CA GLU A 448 18.24 34.14 8.27
C GLU A 448 17.95 33.28 9.51
N LEU A 449 16.68 33.07 9.85
CA LEU A 449 16.25 32.30 11.01
C LEU A 449 15.09 31.38 10.62
N GLY A 450 15.15 30.12 11.04
CA GLY A 450 14.00 29.23 10.96
C GLY A 450 13.91 28.31 12.16
N PHE A 451 12.70 27.79 12.34
CA PHE A 451 12.39 26.80 13.37
C PHE A 451 11.47 25.75 12.77
N TYR A 452 11.65 24.50 13.18
CA TYR A 452 10.67 23.45 12.96
C TYR A 452 10.52 22.59 14.23
N GLY A 453 9.37 21.95 14.39
CA GLY A 453 9.10 21.05 15.50
C GLY A 453 7.96 20.10 15.20
N ARG A 454 8.16 18.81 15.52
CA ARG A 454 7.14 17.78 15.45
C ARG A 454 6.93 17.15 16.82
N LEU A 455 5.73 17.31 17.37
CA LEU A 455 5.26 16.60 18.55
C LEU A 455 4.42 15.39 18.10
N GLY A 456 4.77 14.18 18.55
CA GLY A 456 4.06 12.96 18.21
C GLY A 456 3.67 12.13 19.43
N ARG A 457 2.54 11.43 19.31
CA ARG A 457 1.97 10.47 20.25
C ARG A 457 1.95 9.11 19.58
N LEU A 458 2.40 8.07 20.29
CA LEU A 458 2.21 6.68 19.95
C LEU A 458 1.42 6.01 21.09
N PRO A 459 0.09 6.21 21.16
CA PRO A 459 -0.73 5.76 22.28
C PRO A 459 -0.68 4.24 22.47
N ASN A 460 -0.59 3.47 21.39
CA ASN A 460 -0.48 2.01 21.47
C ASN A 460 0.87 1.53 22.05
N GLN A 461 1.88 2.42 22.12
CA GLN A 461 3.17 2.16 22.78
C GLN A 461 3.32 2.91 24.10
N GLN A 462 2.37 3.79 24.45
CA GLN A 462 2.47 4.73 25.58
C GLN A 462 3.71 5.65 25.48
N THR A 463 4.10 6.01 24.25
CA THR A 463 5.30 6.80 23.97
C THR A 463 4.97 8.16 23.37
N GLY A 464 5.69 9.19 23.81
CA GLY A 464 5.75 10.53 23.23
C GLY A 464 7.03 10.72 22.44
N THR A 465 6.95 11.49 21.36
CA THR A 465 8.10 11.82 20.52
C THR A 465 8.13 13.33 20.29
N PHE A 466 9.31 13.93 20.33
CA PHE A 466 9.54 15.27 19.84
C PHE A 466 10.87 15.33 19.10
N PHE A 467 10.86 15.97 17.94
CA PHE A 467 12.08 16.50 17.38
C PHE A 467 11.82 17.87 16.79
N GLY A 468 12.81 18.74 16.86
CA GLY A 468 12.74 20.07 16.28
C GLY A 468 14.12 20.72 16.26
N GLY A 469 14.24 21.85 15.58
CA GLY A 469 15.51 22.54 15.48
C GLY A 469 15.37 24.01 15.13
N ILE A 470 16.37 24.77 15.55
CA ILE A 470 16.57 26.18 15.22
C ILE A 470 17.74 26.26 14.24
N LEU A 471 17.48 26.82 13.06
CA LEU A 471 18.48 27.07 12.05
C LEU A 471 18.71 28.58 11.96
N ARG A 472 19.97 28.98 12.04
CA ARG A 472 20.40 30.37 11.81
C ARG A 472 21.46 30.34 10.73
N ARG A 473 21.36 31.22 9.76
CA ARG A 473 22.29 31.21 8.63
C ARG A 473 23.73 31.36 9.11
N ASN A 474 24.63 30.52 8.57
CA ASN A 474 26.04 30.48 8.92
C ASN A 474 26.33 30.24 10.41
N LYS A 475 25.42 29.57 11.13
CA LYS A 475 25.58 29.14 12.52
C LYS A 475 25.21 27.68 12.65
N ASP A 476 25.75 27.04 13.69
CA ASP A 476 25.43 25.65 14.00
C ASP A 476 23.92 25.50 14.29
N PRO A 477 23.21 24.56 13.64
CA PRO A 477 21.83 24.21 14.00
C PRO A 477 21.75 23.70 15.44
N ILE A 478 20.73 24.15 16.18
CA ILE A 478 20.43 23.69 17.54
C ILE A 478 19.23 22.75 17.46
N VAL A 479 19.37 21.53 17.96
CA VAL A 479 18.38 20.45 17.79
C VAL A 479 17.87 19.97 19.13
N PHE A 480 16.58 19.65 19.19
CA PHE A 480 15.90 19.00 20.30
C PHE A 480 15.40 17.65 19.78
N VAL A 481 15.76 16.55 20.42
CA VAL A 481 15.30 15.21 20.02
C VAL A 481 15.02 14.38 21.26
N ASN A 482 13.84 13.80 21.33
CA ASN A 482 13.51 12.72 22.25
C ASN A 482 12.44 11.83 21.59
N MET A 483 12.77 10.54 21.40
CA MET A 483 11.89 9.58 20.72
C MET A 483 11.26 8.56 21.69
N ASP A 484 11.45 8.71 23.00
CA ASP A 484 10.98 7.77 24.03
C ASP A 484 10.48 8.48 25.30
N ALA A 485 9.84 9.64 25.14
CA ALA A 485 9.25 10.36 26.26
C ALA A 485 7.97 9.65 26.74
N ALA A 486 7.52 9.98 27.96
CA ALA A 486 6.20 9.55 28.40
C ALA A 486 5.12 10.11 27.44
N LEU A 487 4.07 9.33 27.19
CA LEU A 487 2.95 9.78 26.37
C LEU A 487 2.45 11.15 26.88
N PRO A 488 2.42 12.21 26.03
CA PRO A 488 2.03 13.54 26.46
C PRO A 488 0.65 13.53 27.14
N THR A 489 0.47 14.33 28.17
CA THR A 489 -0.89 14.58 28.67
C THR A 489 -1.65 15.38 27.62
N SER A 490 -2.83 14.91 27.25
CA SER A 490 -3.72 15.60 26.33
C SER A 490 -4.90 16.14 27.14
N ASP A 491 -5.02 17.46 27.20
CA ASP A 491 -6.36 18.06 27.20
C ASP A 491 -6.73 18.37 25.74
N VAL A 492 -8.02 18.60 25.45
CA VAL A 492 -8.51 18.80 24.07
C VAL A 492 -7.75 19.91 23.32
N THR A 493 -7.12 20.84 24.04
CA THR A 493 -6.46 22.02 23.50
C THR A 493 -4.95 22.08 23.69
N THR A 494 -4.37 21.29 24.60
CA THR A 494 -2.97 21.40 25.01
C THR A 494 -2.31 20.02 25.09
N GLN A 495 -1.12 19.92 24.50
CA GLN A 495 -0.27 18.75 24.57
C GLN A 495 1.08 19.14 25.17
N THR A 496 1.45 18.51 26.28
CA THR A 496 2.71 18.78 26.96
C THR A 496 3.58 17.53 27.02
N LEU A 497 4.81 17.65 26.54
CA LEU A 497 5.83 16.61 26.58
C LEU A 497 6.99 17.08 27.48
N TRP A 498 7.35 16.22 28.43
CA TRP A 498 8.43 16.46 29.39
C TRP A 498 9.57 15.49 29.11
N THR A 499 10.79 16.03 29.07
CA THR A 499 12.03 15.24 29.05
C THR A 499 12.96 15.73 30.16
N ASP A 500 14.07 15.05 30.34
CA ASP A 500 15.17 15.47 31.21
C ASP A 500 15.92 16.71 30.70
N ARG A 501 15.85 17.00 29.39
CA ARG A 501 16.60 18.09 28.74
C ARG A 501 15.75 19.31 28.41
N PHE A 502 14.52 19.10 27.98
CA PHE A 502 13.61 20.15 27.53
C PHE A 502 12.14 19.79 27.73
N THR A 503 11.28 20.81 27.71
CA THR A 503 9.82 20.70 27.75
C THR A 503 9.23 21.28 26.47
N VAL A 504 8.18 20.65 25.98
CA VAL A 504 7.40 21.11 24.83
C VAL A 504 5.95 21.28 25.25
N GLU A 505 5.36 22.42 24.92
CA GLU A 505 3.94 22.70 25.08
C GLU A 505 3.35 23.18 23.75
N SER A 506 2.46 22.39 23.17
CA SER A 506 1.64 22.74 22.00
C SER A 506 0.25 23.13 22.47
N ARG A 507 -0.27 24.26 22.00
CA ARG A 507 -1.61 24.78 22.35
C ARG A 507 -2.41 25.15 21.11
N CYS A 508 -3.62 24.63 21.01
CA CYS A 508 -4.68 25.12 20.15
C CYS A 508 -5.40 26.28 20.85
N LEU A 509 -5.20 27.50 20.35
CA LEU A 509 -5.79 28.72 20.93
C LEU A 509 -7.16 29.03 20.32
N ASP A 510 -7.31 28.83 19.00
CA ASP A 510 -8.58 28.86 18.27
C ASP A 510 -8.52 27.81 17.15
N PRO A 511 -9.34 26.75 17.18
CA PRO A 511 -9.27 25.65 16.22
C PRO A 511 -9.23 26.13 14.77
N LEU A 512 -8.29 25.55 14.01
CA LEU A 512 -7.97 25.90 12.61
C LEU A 512 -7.52 27.35 12.34
N LYS A 513 -7.38 28.19 13.37
CA LYS A 513 -7.06 29.61 13.20
C LYS A 513 -5.79 30.05 13.92
N ARG A 514 -5.54 29.54 15.13
CA ARG A 514 -4.47 30.05 15.97
C ARG A 514 -3.89 28.99 16.89
N PHE A 515 -2.57 28.86 16.86
CA PHE A 515 -1.82 27.85 17.60
C PHE A 515 -0.56 28.45 18.21
N ALA A 516 -0.09 27.87 19.30
CA ALA A 516 1.18 28.25 19.91
C ALA A 516 2.01 27.01 20.21
N LEU A 517 3.31 27.13 20.04
CA LEU A 517 4.28 26.13 20.45
C LEU A 517 5.34 26.80 21.30
N THR A 518 5.61 26.20 22.45
CA THR A 518 6.74 26.56 23.27
C THR A 518 7.68 25.37 23.49
N VAL A 519 8.97 25.56 23.24
CA VAL A 519 10.05 24.64 23.61
C VAL A 519 10.99 25.34 24.58
N ARG A 520 11.31 24.72 25.72
CA ARG A 520 12.19 25.30 26.75
C ARG A 520 13.18 24.27 27.28
N GLY A 521 14.46 24.60 27.33
CA GLY A 521 15.49 23.77 27.97
C GLY A 521 16.81 23.76 27.20
N THR A 522 17.47 22.61 27.19
CA THR A 522 18.77 22.38 26.57
C THR A 522 18.61 21.69 25.22
N GLY A 523 19.10 22.33 24.17
CA GLY A 523 19.28 21.74 22.83
C GLY A 523 20.72 21.28 22.61
N ALA A 524 21.00 20.67 21.46
CA ALA A 524 22.33 20.28 21.03
C ALA A 524 22.71 20.97 19.72
N ALA A 525 23.83 21.70 19.70
CA ALA A 525 24.39 22.35 18.53
C ALA A 525 25.31 21.40 17.74
N PHE A 526 25.20 21.41 16.42
CA PHE A 526 26.02 20.56 15.55
C PHE A 526 26.77 21.40 14.52
N SER A 527 28.10 21.40 14.58
CA SER A 527 28.94 22.07 13.57
C SER A 527 28.92 21.36 12.21
N ASP A 528 28.74 20.03 12.24
CA ASP A 528 28.44 19.20 11.07
C ASP A 528 26.97 18.75 11.12
N PRO A 529 26.09 19.29 10.25
CA PRO A 529 24.70 18.90 10.18
C PRO A 529 24.45 17.40 9.92
N SER A 530 25.43 16.68 9.36
CA SER A 530 25.33 15.25 9.06
C SER A 530 25.70 14.35 10.24
N ALA A 531 26.39 14.88 11.25
CA ALA A 531 26.86 14.11 12.40
C ALA A 531 25.78 13.24 13.07
N PRO A 532 24.51 13.67 13.20
CA PRO A 532 23.43 12.81 13.73
C PRO A 532 23.23 11.50 12.97
N PHE A 533 23.42 11.48 11.65
CA PHE A 533 23.30 10.28 10.80
C PHE A 533 24.33 9.20 11.16
N HIS A 534 25.46 9.62 11.74
CA HIS A 534 26.55 8.74 12.15
C HIS A 534 26.62 8.55 13.67
N GLY A 535 25.58 8.97 14.40
CA GLY A 535 25.53 8.87 15.86
C GLY A 535 26.42 9.90 16.59
N GLY A 536 26.87 10.95 15.90
CA GLY A 536 27.57 12.06 16.51
C GLY A 536 26.70 12.79 17.53
N THR A 537 27.31 13.24 18.61
CA THR A 537 26.66 14.04 19.65
C THR A 537 26.98 15.52 19.46
N GLY A 538 25.98 16.38 19.57
CA GLY A 538 26.17 17.83 19.52
C GLY A 538 26.72 18.40 20.84
N VAL A 539 27.00 19.69 20.83
CA VAL A 539 27.40 20.45 22.02
C VAL A 539 26.16 21.04 22.70
N ASP A 540 26.04 20.85 24.00
CA ASP A 540 24.90 21.36 24.76
C ASP A 540 24.77 22.89 24.67
N VAL A 541 23.54 23.35 24.40
CA VAL A 541 23.17 24.76 24.42
C VAL A 541 22.03 24.93 25.41
N ASP A 542 22.35 25.46 26.57
CA ASP A 542 21.40 25.72 27.66
C ASP A 542 20.60 27.01 27.44
N ASP A 543 19.55 27.19 28.25
CA ASP A 543 18.68 28.37 28.28
C ASP A 543 18.07 28.73 26.91
N VAL A 544 17.70 27.71 26.12
CA VAL A 544 17.00 27.90 24.85
C VAL A 544 15.49 27.94 25.09
N VAL A 545 14.83 28.97 24.55
CA VAL A 545 13.38 29.14 24.60
C VAL A 545 12.86 29.52 23.22
N VAL A 546 12.09 28.64 22.60
CA VAL A 546 11.27 28.95 21.43
C VAL A 546 9.86 29.21 21.93
N ASP A 547 9.31 30.39 21.68
CA ASP A 547 7.93 30.73 22.04
C ASP A 547 7.29 31.46 20.85
N LEU A 548 6.53 30.71 20.06
CA LEU A 548 6.03 31.13 18.76
C LEU A 548 4.53 30.86 18.64
N VAL A 549 3.85 31.70 17.87
CA VAL A 549 2.42 31.65 17.58
C VAL A 549 2.22 31.59 16.07
N TRP A 550 1.41 30.64 15.62
CA TRP A 550 1.00 30.43 14.23
C TRP A 550 -0.45 30.92 14.07
N ASP A 551 -0.63 31.97 13.28
CA ASP A 551 -1.94 32.44 12.83
C ASP A 551 -2.18 31.91 11.40
N THR A 552 -3.27 31.16 11.19
CA THR A 552 -3.61 30.56 9.89
C THR A 552 -3.74 31.64 8.82
N ALA A 553 -3.07 31.44 7.68
CA ALA A 553 -2.98 32.40 6.57
C ALA A 553 -3.64 31.92 5.27
N GLY A 554 -4.10 30.66 5.22
CA GLY A 554 -4.73 30.07 4.05
C GLY A 554 -5.83 29.08 4.39
N ILE A 555 -6.24 28.29 3.40
CA ILE A 555 -7.27 27.26 3.53
C ILE A 555 -6.66 26.04 4.26
N PRO A 556 -7.29 25.54 5.34
CA PRO A 556 -6.90 24.29 5.99
C PRO A 556 -7.05 23.07 5.08
N TYR A 557 -6.02 22.74 4.31
CA TYR A 557 -6.05 21.66 3.32
C TYR A 557 -6.10 20.28 3.99
N GLN A 558 -7.22 19.59 3.88
CA GLN A 558 -7.37 18.18 4.21
C GLN A 558 -7.39 17.37 2.92
N LYS A 559 -6.33 16.59 2.66
CA LYS A 559 -6.32 15.71 1.49
C LYS A 559 -7.36 14.61 1.64
N ARG A 560 -8.09 14.34 0.55
CA ARG A 560 -9.06 13.25 0.47
C ARG A 560 -8.44 11.91 0.87
N GLY A 561 -9.09 11.19 1.77
CA GLY A 561 -8.68 9.87 2.23
C GLY A 561 -7.42 9.80 3.09
N LEU A 562 -6.72 10.92 3.32
CA LEU A 562 -5.62 10.96 4.27
C LEU A 562 -6.09 11.52 5.62
N THR A 563 -5.62 10.88 6.69
CA THR A 563 -5.77 11.33 8.07
C THR A 563 -4.75 12.41 8.39
N ARG A 564 -4.79 13.53 7.64
CA ARG A 564 -3.97 14.72 7.86
C ARG A 564 -4.63 15.97 7.28
N TYR A 565 -4.26 17.12 7.83
CA TYR A 565 -4.44 18.40 7.16
C TYR A 565 -3.24 19.33 7.40
N GLU A 566 -3.08 20.31 6.53
CA GLU A 566 -2.02 21.32 6.60
C GLU A 566 -2.47 22.68 6.07
N PHE A 567 -1.78 23.75 6.48
CA PHE A 567 -2.05 25.09 5.98
C PHE A 567 -0.90 26.06 6.22
N PRO A 568 -0.81 27.09 5.35
CA PRO A 568 0.14 28.17 5.56
C PRO A 568 -0.30 29.01 6.75
N CYS A 569 0.69 29.53 7.48
CA CYS A 569 0.57 30.35 8.67
C CYS A 569 1.44 31.60 8.54
N ARG A 570 1.11 32.60 9.34
CA ARG A 570 2.01 33.69 9.71
C ARG A 570 2.44 33.51 11.15
N VAL A 571 3.76 33.49 11.35
CA VAL A 571 4.37 33.09 12.60
C VAL A 571 5.01 34.30 13.26
N SER A 572 4.73 34.49 14.55
CA SER A 572 5.31 35.58 15.34
C SER A 572 5.68 35.11 16.74
N GLY A 573 6.69 35.73 17.33
CA GLY A 573 7.13 35.43 18.69
C GLY A 573 8.63 35.63 18.85
N THR A 574 9.25 34.80 19.68
CA THR A 574 10.67 34.92 20.03
C THR A 574 11.38 33.58 20.10
N VAL A 575 12.66 33.61 19.69
CA VAL A 575 13.62 32.51 19.89
C VAL A 575 14.77 33.06 20.72
N LYS A 576 14.90 32.59 21.95
CA LYS A 576 15.99 32.96 22.87
C LYS A 576 17.01 31.83 22.93
N ILE A 577 18.29 32.18 22.81
CA ILE A 577 19.44 31.26 22.90
C ILE A 577 20.44 31.88 23.87
N GLY A 578 20.49 31.40 25.12
CA GLY A 578 21.30 32.02 26.16
C GLY A 578 20.90 33.48 26.39
N ALA A 579 21.81 34.42 26.13
CA ALA A 579 21.56 35.86 26.25
C ALA A 579 20.92 36.49 24.99
N GLU A 580 21.01 35.82 23.85
CA GLU A 580 20.49 36.31 22.57
C GLU A 580 18.98 36.10 22.50
N CYS A 581 18.23 37.13 22.10
CA CYS A 581 16.78 37.06 21.91
C CYS A 581 16.43 37.54 20.50
N LEU A 582 16.03 36.60 19.65
CA LEU A 582 15.68 36.82 18.25
C LEU A 582 14.16 36.97 18.13
N SER A 583 13.70 37.98 17.40
CA SER A 583 12.28 38.17 17.13
C SER A 583 11.91 37.53 15.79
N VAL A 584 10.82 36.76 15.79
CA VAL A 584 10.15 36.27 14.58
C VAL A 584 8.93 37.16 14.38
N GLN A 585 8.83 37.83 13.24
CA GLN A 585 7.75 38.79 12.96
C GLN A 585 7.10 38.46 11.63
N ASN A 586 5.84 38.02 11.69
CA ASN A 586 5.03 37.73 10.50
C ASN A 586 5.74 36.83 9.47
N ALA A 587 6.54 35.88 9.97
CA ALA A 587 7.30 34.96 9.13
C ALA A 587 6.36 33.96 8.46
N PRO A 588 6.57 33.59 7.19
CA PRO A 588 5.89 32.44 6.61
C PRO A 588 6.24 31.16 7.36
N GLY A 589 5.28 30.26 7.44
CA GLY A 589 5.47 28.92 7.98
C GLY A 589 4.23 28.06 7.76
N GLU A 590 4.30 26.83 8.24
CA GLU A 590 3.24 25.84 8.12
C GLU A 590 2.86 25.27 9.47
N ARG A 591 1.62 24.81 9.55
CA ARG A 591 1.19 23.83 10.55
C ARG A 591 0.52 22.63 9.87
N ASN A 592 0.86 21.43 10.35
CA ASN A 592 0.18 20.19 9.99
C ASN A 592 -0.29 19.44 11.24
N HIS A 593 -1.46 18.81 11.14
CA HIS A 593 -1.92 17.79 12.08
C HIS A 593 -2.18 16.50 11.31
N SER A 594 -1.67 15.37 11.81
CA SER A 594 -1.85 14.08 11.17
C SER A 594 -1.99 12.94 12.17
N TRP A 595 -2.78 11.94 11.81
CA TRP A 595 -3.01 10.74 12.61
C TRP A 595 -2.99 9.47 11.73
N GLY A 596 -2.97 8.28 12.32
CA GLY A 596 -2.95 7.01 11.60
C GLY A 596 -1.61 6.27 11.69
N VAL A 597 -1.50 5.13 10.99
CA VAL A 597 -0.25 4.35 10.98
C VAL A 597 0.82 5.12 10.20
N ARG A 598 1.98 5.31 10.83
CA ARG A 598 3.14 6.01 10.25
C ARG A 598 4.38 5.17 10.51
N ASN A 599 4.75 4.36 9.52
CA ASN A 599 6.02 3.63 9.52
C ASN A 599 7.01 4.41 8.65
N TRP A 600 8.05 4.98 9.25
CA TRP A 600 9.04 5.77 8.50
C TRP A 600 10.20 4.94 7.94
N TRP A 601 10.23 3.65 8.24
CA TRP A 601 11.29 2.73 7.83
C TRP A 601 10.95 1.92 6.57
N VAL A 602 9.84 2.22 5.88
CA VAL A 602 9.36 1.43 4.73
C VAL A 602 9.58 2.08 3.38
N ALA A 603 9.51 3.41 3.30
CA ALA A 603 9.55 4.13 2.04
C ALA A 603 10.28 5.47 2.18
N ASP A 604 11.04 5.79 1.14
CA ASP A 604 11.59 7.12 0.97
C ASP A 604 10.47 8.10 0.63
N TRP A 605 10.62 9.35 1.05
CA TRP A 605 9.72 10.42 0.65
C TRP A 605 10.38 11.79 0.77
N VAL A 606 9.88 12.74 -0.02
CA VAL A 606 10.25 14.15 0.05
C VAL A 606 9.00 14.95 0.31
N TRP A 607 9.05 15.82 1.31
CA TRP A 607 8.02 16.80 1.64
C TRP A 607 8.58 18.21 1.43
N SER A 608 7.72 19.14 1.03
CA SER A 608 8.05 20.55 0.87
C SER A 608 6.93 21.45 1.35
N GLY A 609 7.25 22.47 2.14
CA GLY A 609 6.38 23.60 2.49
C GLY A 609 7.04 24.89 2.05
N LEU A 610 6.54 25.49 0.97
CA LEU A 610 7.17 26.63 0.30
C LEU A 610 6.23 27.83 0.24
N HIS A 611 6.76 29.00 0.57
CA HIS A 611 6.00 30.24 0.70
C HIS A 611 6.61 31.34 -0.18
N PHE A 612 5.83 31.88 -1.12
CA PHE A 612 6.29 32.84 -2.10
C PHE A 612 5.85 34.27 -1.77
N SER A 613 6.63 35.25 -2.23
CA SER A 613 6.46 36.66 -1.89
C SER A 613 5.15 37.30 -2.38
N ASP A 614 4.50 36.70 -3.36
CA ASP A 614 3.20 37.12 -3.91
C ASP A 614 2.00 36.49 -3.19
N GLY A 615 2.25 35.68 -2.16
CA GLY A 615 1.22 34.99 -1.38
C GLY A 615 0.83 33.63 -1.96
N MET A 616 1.57 33.08 -2.93
CA MET A 616 1.45 31.68 -3.30
C MET A 616 2.10 30.79 -2.24
N ASP A 617 1.41 29.75 -1.79
CA ASP A 617 1.92 28.71 -0.90
C ASP A 617 1.83 27.35 -1.60
N VAL A 618 2.89 26.54 -1.52
CA VAL A 618 2.98 25.24 -2.20
C VAL A 618 3.40 24.18 -1.19
N PHE A 619 2.51 23.21 -0.98
CA PHE A 619 2.75 22.04 -0.16
C PHE A 619 2.80 20.80 -1.03
N THR A 620 3.84 19.99 -0.91
CA THR A 620 3.95 18.72 -1.66
C THR A 620 4.54 17.61 -0.82
N ILE A 621 4.14 16.38 -1.15
CA ILE A 621 4.77 15.14 -0.74
C ILE A 621 4.84 14.23 -1.96
N ALA A 622 6.01 13.65 -2.13
CA ALA A 622 6.28 12.63 -3.12
C ALA A 622 6.86 11.40 -2.42
N LEU A 623 6.34 10.21 -2.72
CA LEU A 623 6.95 8.94 -2.31
C LEU A 623 8.09 8.59 -3.28
N GLY A 624 9.20 8.09 -2.78
CA GLY A 624 10.39 7.78 -3.59
C GLY A 624 11.24 9.00 -3.92
N ARG A 625 12.26 8.80 -4.77
CA ARG A 625 13.23 9.82 -5.19
C ARG A 625 13.27 9.95 -6.71
N GLY A 626 13.57 11.15 -7.21
CA GLY A 626 13.84 11.34 -8.63
C GLY A 626 12.61 11.12 -9.50
N ARG A 627 12.85 10.70 -10.74
CA ARG A 627 11.80 10.46 -11.75
C ARG A 627 10.86 9.30 -11.43
N GLU A 628 11.26 8.40 -10.53
CA GLU A 628 10.46 7.28 -10.06
C GLU A 628 9.52 7.66 -8.90
N SER A 629 9.52 8.93 -8.50
CA SER A 629 8.63 9.39 -7.44
C SER A 629 7.17 9.18 -7.82
N SER A 630 6.37 8.68 -6.88
CA SER A 630 4.96 8.38 -7.07
C SER A 630 4.12 8.89 -5.88
N GLY A 631 2.79 8.75 -5.96
CA GLY A 631 1.92 9.03 -4.82
C GLY A 631 1.85 10.51 -4.42
N ALA A 632 1.84 11.42 -5.39
CA ALA A 632 1.74 12.86 -5.17
C ALA A 632 0.57 13.25 -4.23
N CYS A 633 0.88 14.00 -3.17
CA CYS A 633 -0.11 14.75 -2.40
C CYS A 633 0.36 16.17 -2.17
N GLY A 634 -0.60 17.10 -2.09
CA GLY A 634 -0.28 18.49 -1.86
C GLY A 634 -1.27 19.42 -2.52
N ALA A 635 -1.04 20.71 -2.33
CA ALA A 635 -1.85 21.75 -2.91
C ALA A 635 -1.03 23.01 -3.18
N ILE A 636 -1.46 23.76 -4.18
CA ILE A 636 -1.03 25.12 -4.46
C ILE A 636 -2.14 26.05 -3.98
N GLN A 637 -1.83 26.97 -3.07
CA GLN A 637 -2.73 28.03 -2.65
C GLN A 637 -2.28 29.36 -3.23
N GLU A 638 -3.11 30.01 -4.02
CA GLU A 638 -2.85 31.34 -4.57
C GLU A 638 -4.16 32.11 -4.75
N ASN A 639 -4.15 33.42 -4.50
CA ASN A 639 -5.32 34.29 -4.67
C ASN A 639 -6.59 33.80 -3.95
N GLY A 640 -6.44 33.20 -2.77
CA GLY A 640 -7.55 32.65 -1.98
C GLY A 640 -8.20 31.39 -2.57
N LYS A 641 -7.55 30.74 -3.54
CA LYS A 641 -7.97 29.47 -4.12
C LYS A 641 -6.96 28.39 -3.78
N LEU A 642 -7.46 27.17 -3.57
CA LEU A 642 -6.66 25.97 -3.37
C LEU A 642 -6.84 25.05 -4.58
N THR A 643 -5.73 24.63 -5.16
CA THR A 643 -5.66 23.65 -6.26
C THR A 643 -4.88 22.44 -5.79
N GLU A 644 -5.51 21.26 -5.74
CA GLU A 644 -4.80 20.01 -5.41
C GLU A 644 -3.80 19.67 -6.52
N ILE A 645 -2.61 19.20 -6.15
CA ILE A 645 -1.66 18.68 -7.11
C ILE A 645 -2.09 17.28 -7.57
N THR A 646 -1.83 16.96 -8.83
CA THR A 646 -2.07 15.64 -9.43
C THR A 646 -0.78 14.85 -9.60
N SER A 647 0.36 15.54 -9.72
CA SER A 647 1.68 14.93 -9.82
C SER A 647 2.74 15.84 -9.21
N VAL A 648 3.78 15.23 -8.65
CA VAL A 648 5.03 15.91 -8.29
C VAL A 648 6.20 14.98 -8.56
N VAL A 649 7.21 15.51 -9.25
CA VAL A 649 8.52 14.87 -9.42
C VAL A 649 9.55 15.65 -8.64
N ASN A 650 10.34 14.97 -7.80
CA ASN A 650 11.42 15.56 -7.01
C ASN A 650 12.78 15.17 -7.62
N GLU A 651 13.44 16.08 -8.31
CA GLU A 651 14.75 15.85 -8.92
C GLU A 651 15.85 16.43 -8.01
N PHE A 652 16.65 15.57 -7.41
CA PHE A 652 17.83 15.96 -6.63
C PHE A 652 18.95 14.93 -6.75
N ASP A 653 20.20 15.40 -6.68
CA ASP A 653 21.35 14.50 -6.58
C ASP A 653 21.46 13.99 -5.14
N PRO A 654 21.48 12.67 -4.90
CA PRO A 654 21.71 12.13 -3.57
C PRO A 654 23.05 12.63 -3.05
N ALA A 655 23.05 13.39 -1.96
CA ALA A 655 24.28 13.70 -1.24
C ALA A 655 24.61 12.55 -0.28
N ASP A 656 25.87 12.09 -0.25
CA ASP A 656 26.34 11.04 0.67
C ASP A 656 26.16 11.43 2.16
N THR A 657 25.95 12.71 2.47
CA THR A 657 26.01 13.26 3.82
C THR A 657 24.72 13.96 4.29
N GLY A 658 23.61 13.94 3.54
CA GLY A 658 22.37 14.57 4.02
C GLY A 658 21.41 15.09 2.96
N ALA A 659 20.84 16.28 3.21
CA ALA A 659 19.93 16.89 2.25
C ALA A 659 20.73 17.31 1.02
N PRO A 660 20.17 17.19 -0.19
CA PRO A 660 20.82 17.71 -1.38
C PRO A 660 21.06 19.22 -1.24
N SER A 661 22.06 19.75 -1.94
CA SER A 661 22.27 21.21 -2.00
C SER A 661 21.18 21.92 -2.81
N HIS A 662 20.58 21.21 -3.76
CA HIS A 662 19.54 21.69 -4.67
C HIS A 662 18.45 20.64 -4.86
N LEU A 663 17.20 21.08 -5.00
CA LEU A 663 16.06 20.23 -5.35
C LEU A 663 15.24 20.95 -6.42
N THR A 664 14.84 20.24 -7.47
CA THR A 664 13.85 20.72 -8.43
C THR A 664 12.54 19.97 -8.23
N LEU A 665 11.45 20.70 -8.00
CA LEU A 665 10.10 20.17 -7.98
C LEU A 665 9.42 20.46 -9.31
N ARG A 666 8.82 19.45 -9.93
CA ARG A 666 7.96 19.60 -11.12
C ARG A 666 6.56 19.17 -10.74
N ILE A 667 5.61 20.11 -10.74
CA ILE A 667 4.29 19.96 -10.13
C ILE A 667 3.20 20.16 -11.17
N GLU A 668 2.24 19.23 -11.19
CA GLU A 668 0.98 19.36 -11.92
C GLU A 668 -0.21 19.55 -10.98
N PRO A 669 -1.26 20.29 -11.36
CA PRO A 669 -1.42 20.93 -12.67
C PRO A 669 -0.67 22.25 -12.83
N GLY A 670 -0.32 22.59 -14.06
CA GLY A 670 0.08 23.94 -14.47
C GLY A 670 1.57 24.12 -14.74
N ASP A 671 2.27 23.02 -15.03
CA ASP A 671 3.69 22.99 -15.39
C ASP A 671 4.57 23.82 -14.43
N LEU A 672 4.25 23.79 -13.14
CA LEU A 672 4.96 24.58 -12.14
C LEU A 672 6.29 23.90 -11.83
N VAL A 673 7.38 24.60 -12.12
CA VAL A 673 8.74 24.14 -11.78
C VAL A 673 9.29 25.04 -10.70
N ILE A 674 9.77 24.45 -9.61
CA ILE A 674 10.34 25.17 -8.48
C ILE A 674 11.77 24.68 -8.26
N GLU A 675 12.73 25.59 -8.34
CA GLU A 675 14.13 25.36 -7.99
C GLU A 675 14.35 25.79 -6.54
N CYS A 676 14.81 24.86 -5.70
CA CYS A 676 15.10 25.09 -4.29
C CYS A 676 16.61 25.02 -4.04
N GLU A 677 17.17 26.06 -3.43
CA GLU A 677 18.56 26.17 -2.98
C GLU A 677 18.59 26.13 -1.44
N MET A 678 19.37 25.22 -0.88
CA MET A 678 19.38 24.98 0.56
C MET A 678 20.28 26.01 1.25
N ILE A 679 19.73 26.72 2.24
CA ILE A 679 20.41 27.80 2.98
C ILE A 679 20.72 27.45 4.43
N GLY A 680 20.19 26.33 4.93
CA GLY A 680 20.48 25.77 6.24
C GLY A 680 20.00 24.33 6.31
N GLN A 681 20.70 23.47 7.04
CA GLN A 681 20.41 22.03 7.08
C GLN A 681 20.60 21.46 8.48
N VAL A 682 19.91 20.37 8.76
CA VAL A 682 20.09 19.54 9.95
C VAL A 682 19.70 18.09 9.65
N GLY A 683 20.46 17.14 10.19
CA GLY A 683 20.15 15.73 10.12
C GLY A 683 19.46 15.20 11.38
N LEU A 684 18.52 14.28 11.19
CA LEU A 684 17.96 13.45 12.25
C LEU A 684 18.11 11.98 11.89
N ARG A 685 18.60 11.16 12.82
CA ARG A 685 18.68 9.71 12.68
C ARG A 685 17.59 9.06 13.53
N LEU A 686 16.77 8.20 12.92
CA LEU A 686 15.74 7.45 13.63
C LEU A 686 15.98 5.96 13.53
N LEU A 687 16.00 5.33 14.70
CA LEU A 687 16.11 3.90 14.89
C LEU A 687 14.81 3.38 15.48
N ASP A 688 14.29 2.29 14.94
CA ASP A 688 13.23 1.54 15.63
C ASP A 688 13.82 0.50 16.60
N GLN A 689 12.95 -0.17 17.35
CA GLN A 689 13.35 -1.20 18.33
C GLN A 689 13.94 -2.46 17.66
N ASP A 690 13.68 -2.65 16.38
CA ASP A 690 14.14 -3.79 15.58
C ASP A 690 15.49 -3.50 14.90
N GLY A 691 16.02 -2.26 15.02
CA GLY A 691 17.26 -1.83 14.38
C GLY A 691 17.10 -1.37 12.92
N ARG A 692 15.86 -1.14 12.46
CA ARG A 692 15.63 -0.44 11.19
C ARG A 692 16.07 1.01 11.34
N GLU A 693 16.56 1.57 10.24
CA GLU A 693 17.17 2.88 10.22
C GLU A 693 16.64 3.74 9.08
N THR A 694 16.28 4.98 9.41
CA THR A 694 16.00 6.03 8.43
C THR A 694 16.70 7.33 8.84
N HIS A 695 17.18 8.05 7.84
CA HIS A 695 17.76 9.38 7.96
C HIS A 695 16.74 10.41 7.51
N LEU A 696 16.56 11.45 8.31
CA LEU A 696 15.67 12.56 8.02
C LEU A 696 16.46 13.86 7.89
N PRO A 697 17.08 14.12 6.73
CA PRO A 697 17.55 15.46 6.40
C PRO A 697 16.40 16.47 6.37
N ARG A 698 16.63 17.63 6.99
CA ARG A 698 15.72 18.77 7.01
C ARG A 698 16.49 20.00 6.55
N ALA A 699 15.89 20.82 5.71
CA ALA A 699 16.56 21.99 5.18
C ALA A 699 15.64 23.20 5.06
N MET A 700 16.15 24.37 5.45
CA MET A 700 15.63 25.65 4.98
C MET A 700 16.12 25.88 3.55
N CYS A 701 15.25 26.40 2.69
CA CYS A 701 15.60 26.72 1.32
C CYS A 701 15.11 28.11 0.89
N ARG A 702 15.75 28.62 -0.17
CA ARG A 702 15.19 29.63 -1.07
C ARG A 702 14.59 28.91 -2.26
N ALA A 703 13.43 29.36 -2.71
CA ALA A 703 12.72 28.78 -3.83
C ALA A 703 12.51 29.80 -4.95
N ARG A 704 12.58 29.35 -6.20
CA ARG A 704 12.26 30.15 -7.38
C ARG A 704 11.40 29.37 -8.35
N THR A 705 10.32 29.96 -8.83
CA THR A 705 9.45 29.33 -9.82
C THR A 705 9.90 29.65 -11.25
N ASN A 706 9.52 28.81 -12.21
CA ASN A 706 9.62 29.11 -13.65
C ASN A 706 8.75 30.31 -14.09
N ARG A 707 7.86 30.81 -13.23
CA ARG A 707 7.07 32.03 -13.44
C ARG A 707 7.74 33.28 -12.87
N GLY A 708 8.91 33.14 -12.25
CA GLY A 708 9.73 34.24 -11.72
C GLY A 708 9.43 34.63 -10.26
N GLN A 709 8.53 33.92 -9.58
CA GLN A 709 8.25 34.15 -8.16
C GLN A 709 9.42 33.63 -7.32
N THR A 710 9.69 34.30 -6.20
CA THR A 710 10.72 33.92 -5.23
C THR A 710 10.11 33.67 -3.87
N GLY A 711 10.64 32.71 -3.13
CA GLY A 711 10.10 32.30 -1.85
C GLY A 711 11.16 31.69 -0.94
N VAL A 712 10.69 31.28 0.24
CA VAL A 712 11.45 30.55 1.26
C VAL A 712 10.59 29.41 1.78
N GLY A 713 11.21 28.40 2.38
CA GLY A 713 10.44 27.31 2.96
C GLY A 713 11.30 26.19 3.53
N TRP A 714 10.65 25.08 3.84
CA TRP A 714 11.24 23.89 4.40
C TRP A 714 11.14 22.70 3.45
N LEU A 715 12.21 21.91 3.44
CA LEU A 715 12.31 20.65 2.72
C LEU A 715 12.66 19.54 3.69
N ASP A 716 11.94 18.45 3.57
CA ASP A 716 11.95 17.35 4.51
C ASP A 716 12.12 16.04 3.75
N PHE A 717 13.20 15.33 4.05
CA PHE A 717 13.53 14.08 3.38
C PHE A 717 13.38 12.93 4.37
N ASN A 718 12.93 11.76 3.91
CA ASN A 718 13.07 10.50 4.60
C ASN A 718 13.80 9.53 3.69
N ILE A 719 14.92 9.05 4.18
CA ILE A 719 15.87 8.22 3.46
C ILE A 719 16.01 6.94 4.27
N VAL A 720 15.33 5.89 3.84
CA VAL A 720 15.41 4.58 4.49
C VAL A 720 16.77 3.97 4.19
N VAL A 721 17.59 3.85 5.23
CA VAL A 721 18.94 3.28 5.16
C VAL A 721 18.91 1.77 5.38
N LYS A 722 18.03 1.31 6.27
CA LYS A 722 17.90 -0.11 6.63
C LYS A 722 16.45 -0.49 6.87
N LYS A 723 15.91 -1.32 5.97
CA LYS A 723 14.52 -1.83 6.01
C LYS A 723 14.36 -3.06 6.92
N GLU A 724 15.37 -3.91 6.99
CA GLU A 724 15.29 -5.18 7.72
C GLU A 724 15.82 -5.06 9.16
N PRO A 725 15.19 -5.75 10.13
CA PRO A 725 15.70 -5.85 11.51
C PRO A 725 17.13 -6.39 11.59
N ASP A 726 17.86 -6.04 12.65
CA ASP A 726 19.10 -6.74 12.98
C ASP A 726 18.83 -8.20 13.36
N THR A 727 19.10 -9.14 12.45
CA THR A 727 19.04 -10.58 12.76
C THR A 727 20.17 -11.04 13.69
N ALA A 728 21.09 -10.15 14.09
CA ALA A 728 22.34 -10.51 14.76
C ALA A 728 22.44 -10.21 16.27
N SER A 729 21.44 -9.59 16.92
CA SER A 729 21.43 -9.47 18.39
C SER A 729 20.29 -10.27 19.00
N GLY A 730 20.57 -11.54 19.33
CA GLY A 730 19.69 -12.44 20.09
C GLY A 730 19.43 -12.01 21.54
N VAL A 731 19.42 -10.71 21.84
CA VAL A 731 18.97 -10.16 23.12
C VAL A 731 17.61 -9.54 22.88
N CYS A 732 16.59 -10.40 22.77
CA CYS A 732 15.23 -10.01 23.10
C CYS A 732 15.28 -9.54 24.55
N GLY A 733 15.40 -8.22 24.72
CA GLY A 733 15.33 -7.53 25.99
C GLY A 733 13.94 -7.76 26.54
N LYS A 734 13.76 -8.89 27.22
CA LYS A 734 12.69 -9.06 28.20
C LYS A 734 12.78 -7.83 29.09
N ARG A 735 11.89 -6.85 28.89
CA ARG A 735 11.53 -5.92 29.96
C ARG A 735 11.25 -6.83 31.15
N ARG A 736 12.20 -6.86 32.09
CA ARG A 736 11.88 -7.23 33.46
C ARG A 736 10.70 -6.34 33.77
N SER A 737 9.52 -6.94 33.83
CA SER A 737 8.44 -6.42 34.63
C SER A 737 9.07 -6.23 36.01
N VAL A 738 9.62 -5.05 36.26
CA VAL A 738 9.76 -4.55 37.60
C VAL A 738 8.31 -4.50 38.03
N ALA A 739 7.90 -5.55 38.75
CA ALA A 739 6.66 -5.54 39.47
C ALA A 739 6.66 -4.21 40.19
N ALA A 740 5.77 -3.32 39.75
CA ALA A 740 5.55 -2.04 40.40
C ALA A 740 5.13 -2.41 41.81
N GLY A 741 6.13 -2.40 42.70
CA GLY A 741 5.95 -2.45 44.13
C GLY A 741 4.97 -1.34 44.45
N THR A 742 3.80 -1.76 44.92
CA THR A 742 2.75 -0.92 45.42
C THR A 742 3.27 -0.14 46.62
N ASP A 743 3.93 0.98 46.38
CA ASP A 743 4.13 2.04 47.36
C ASP A 743 3.53 3.34 46.80
N ALA A 744 2.24 3.24 46.43
CA ALA A 744 1.39 4.41 46.40
C ALA A 744 1.22 4.87 47.86
N ALA A 745 2.02 5.88 48.21
CA ALA A 745 1.87 6.66 49.43
C ALA A 745 0.40 7.06 49.58
N ARG A 746 -0.26 6.44 50.56
CA ARG A 746 -1.61 6.76 51.02
C ARG A 746 -1.73 8.27 51.29
N PRO A 747 -2.67 8.99 50.67
CA PRO A 747 -3.26 10.15 51.30
C PRO A 747 -4.15 9.66 52.44
N ALA A 748 -4.01 10.32 53.59
CA ALA A 748 -4.64 9.97 54.84
C ALA A 748 -6.17 9.83 54.74
N LYS A 749 -6.67 8.82 55.45
CA LYS A 749 -8.07 8.62 55.80
C LYS A 749 -8.69 9.92 56.33
N ILE A 750 -9.62 10.51 55.59
CA ILE A 750 -10.69 11.31 56.21
C ILE A 750 -11.88 10.37 56.39
N ARG A 751 -11.94 9.81 57.59
CA ARG A 751 -13.04 9.00 58.09
C ARG A 751 -14.08 9.97 58.64
N ALA A 752 -15.08 10.32 57.85
CA ALA A 752 -16.28 10.97 58.38
C ALA A 752 -17.22 9.89 58.91
N THR A 753 -17.43 9.98 60.21
CA THR A 753 -18.14 9.10 61.13
C THR A 753 -19.64 8.98 60.86
N THR A 754 -20.12 7.72 60.94
CA THR A 754 -21.33 7.23 61.63
C THR A 754 -22.50 8.20 61.86
N GLY A 755 -23.68 7.81 61.40
CA GLY A 755 -24.94 8.40 61.90
C GLY A 755 -26.18 7.83 61.24
N SER A 756 -26.71 6.76 61.83
CA SER A 756 -28.03 6.17 61.58
C SER A 756 -29.20 7.14 61.85
N LYS A 757 -30.33 6.86 61.18
CA LYS A 757 -31.73 7.26 61.47
C LYS A 757 -32.19 8.65 60.99
N CYS A 758 -32.72 8.71 59.75
CA CYS A 758 -34.15 8.77 59.43
C CYS A 758 -34.30 8.68 57.91
#